data_AF-A0A930V3Q9-F1
#
_entry.id   AF-A0A930V3Q9-F1
#
_cell.length_a   1.000
_cell.length_b   1.000
_cell.length_c   1.000
_cell.angle_alpha   90.00
_cell.angle_beta   90.00
_cell.angle_gamma   90.00
#
_symmetry.space_group_name_H-M   'P 1'
#
loop_
_entity.id
_entity.type
_entity.pdbx_description
1 polymer ?
#
loop_
_entity_poly.entity_id
_entity_poly.type
_entity_poly.pdbx_seq_one_letter_code
_entity_poly.pdbx_strand_id
1 'polypeptide(L)'
;MLEPTWQVRRNPYALDLDDLTGLAIRDNPKRAQLIVSRILGKHVPVRASAVRASGLLLAEQTRLALGENLTPTAPATARAWLSGLEPEAVADAAAHPGAGEVVVLGFCETATALGHVVADGFAAARYVHTTRRPDPARPVFAGFEEEHSHAVGHLLQPPADLFADDRPVVLVDDELTTGTTALNTIEALQSVAPRERYVVAALLDLRDDATRAAFDARAASMGVTVGVASLVAGSMTFPADAVARAAALRERVVAPAFAPDVPPAALRVQAPWPSGVSSSGRHGFEPADREAALTAAAEVAVRLRDGLEATPRVLVVGTEELMYAPALVADALDRSVAPDGGTVVVQSTTRSPVLASDEPGYAIRRTLRFPAPDEPDRDSLLHNVAPLEWDPKGGAPYTDIVVVTDTLASAARPLAEQLAPYASHAVHVVPLGAEPAVDFGSYPPHDVSWLLTDLSDVDLEVSTEDREELIQGGRHYFEMLPVEYEPDEAYLRLYDEALAQNVAQVAKAVAALAGRLDGRHTTHGEAPVLVSLARAGTPVGVLLRRWYARQGRDAPHHTVSIVRGGGIDTVALDWLLERYPAQRLQFVDGWTGKGAIVRELDAAVDAYRASHPGAGALDSTLAVLADPGDCTPLHGTLEDFLIPSACLNSTVSGLVSRTVYRADLIGPGQFHGAKFYSHLAHADRSNEFVDRVTDAFADVRPASRPTPFTPAEPTWRGWAAVEKVAAEVGIDNLNLVKPGVGETTRVLLRRVPWQILVRAGLRGDASIAHIESLAQARGVPVVEVSDLPYAVIGLIRPVT
;
A
#
# COMPACT_ATOMS: atom_id res chain seq x y z
N MET A 1 12.64 42.14 -9.61
CA MET A 1 11.70 40.98 -9.50
C MET A 1 10.64 41.11 -10.61
N LEU A 2 9.64 40.21 -10.69
CA LEU A 2 8.55 40.33 -11.69
C LEU A 2 7.60 41.51 -11.42
N GLU A 3 7.54 41.99 -10.18
CA GLU A 3 6.87 43.25 -9.75
C GLU A 3 5.53 43.53 -10.46
N PRO A 4 4.50 42.68 -10.25
CA PRO A 4 3.20 42.93 -10.81
C PRO A 4 2.53 44.13 -10.14
N THR A 5 1.61 44.75 -10.87
CA THR A 5 0.67 45.73 -10.32
C THR A 5 -0.66 45.04 -10.06
N TRP A 6 -1.25 45.31 -8.90
CA TRP A 6 -2.50 44.71 -8.45
C TRP A 6 -3.59 45.78 -8.30
N GLN A 7 -4.78 45.49 -8.81
CA GLN A 7 -5.96 46.33 -8.65
C GLN A 7 -7.08 45.53 -7.98
N VAL A 8 -7.40 45.88 -6.73
CA VAL A 8 -8.52 45.26 -5.99
C VAL A 8 -9.86 45.78 -6.52
N ARG A 9 -10.77 44.86 -6.78
CA ARG A 9 -12.17 45.15 -7.14
C ARG A 9 -13.13 44.78 -6.02
N ARG A 10 -12.92 43.64 -5.37
CA ARG A 10 -13.75 43.14 -4.27
C ARG A 10 -12.87 42.47 -3.23
N ASN A 11 -13.04 42.80 -1.96
CA ASN A 11 -12.30 42.22 -0.85
C ASN A 11 -13.19 42.22 0.40
N PRO A 12 -14.17 41.28 0.50
CA PRO A 12 -15.17 41.27 1.56
C PRO A 12 -14.58 41.18 2.97
N TYR A 13 -13.38 40.58 3.10
CA TYR A 13 -12.72 40.36 4.38
C TYR A 13 -11.56 41.33 4.66
N ALA A 14 -11.34 42.33 3.79
CA ALA A 14 -10.24 43.29 3.87
C ALA A 14 -8.88 42.60 4.15
N LEU A 15 -8.56 41.61 3.31
CA LEU A 15 -7.31 40.83 3.36
C LEU A 15 -6.19 41.56 2.62
N ASP A 16 -4.95 41.40 3.08
CA ASP A 16 -3.77 41.78 2.32
C ASP A 16 -3.43 40.68 1.31
N LEU A 17 -3.09 41.05 0.08
CA LEU A 17 -2.70 40.07 -0.94
C LEU A 17 -1.35 39.42 -0.61
N ASP A 18 -0.46 40.16 0.06
CA ASP A 18 0.82 39.65 0.50
C ASP A 18 0.67 38.58 1.59
N ASP A 19 -0.43 38.60 2.37
CA ASP A 19 -0.72 37.55 3.34
C ASP A 19 -1.25 36.27 2.68
N LEU A 20 -1.90 36.40 1.52
CA LEU A 20 -2.50 35.27 0.79
C LEU A 20 -1.53 34.63 -0.20
N THR A 21 -0.64 35.42 -0.79
CA THR A 21 0.18 34.99 -1.91
C THR A 21 1.60 35.54 -1.89
N GLY A 22 2.50 34.82 -2.54
CA GLY A 22 3.77 35.34 -3.01
C GLY A 22 3.98 35.02 -4.48
N LEU A 23 5.13 35.41 -5.02
CA LEU A 23 5.49 35.17 -6.41
C LEU A 23 6.72 34.27 -6.50
N ALA A 24 6.70 33.40 -7.50
CA ALA A 24 7.84 32.61 -7.91
C ALA A 24 7.87 32.46 -9.44
N ILE A 25 8.94 31.86 -9.94
CA ILE A 25 9.16 31.65 -11.37
C ILE A 25 9.09 30.15 -11.68
N ARG A 26 8.16 29.78 -12.56
CA ARG A 26 8.06 28.41 -13.10
C ARG A 26 9.25 28.10 -13.97
N ASP A 27 9.55 26.83 -14.16
CA ASP A 27 10.42 26.41 -15.28
C ASP A 27 9.61 26.26 -16.57
N ASN A 28 9.13 27.38 -17.12
CA ASN A 28 8.33 27.41 -18.35
C ASN A 28 8.69 28.62 -19.24
N PRO A 29 8.94 28.42 -20.54
CA PRO A 29 9.36 29.49 -21.47
C PRO A 29 8.21 30.39 -21.95
N LYS A 30 6.95 29.96 -21.83
CA LYS A 30 5.75 30.71 -22.29
C LYS A 30 5.02 31.44 -21.16
N ARG A 31 5.05 30.90 -19.94
CA ARG A 31 4.43 31.50 -18.74
C ARG A 31 5.40 31.42 -17.56
N ALA A 32 6.11 32.51 -17.31
CA ALA A 32 7.21 32.52 -16.36
C ALA A 32 6.76 32.66 -14.89
N GLN A 33 5.62 33.30 -14.64
CA GLN A 33 5.10 33.61 -13.31
C GLN A 33 4.35 32.43 -12.66
N LEU A 34 4.52 32.28 -11.35
CA LEU A 34 3.73 31.44 -10.46
C LEU A 34 3.23 32.30 -9.30
N ILE A 35 1.93 32.25 -9.03
CA ILE A 35 1.37 32.71 -7.77
C ILE A 35 1.49 31.56 -6.78
N VAL A 36 2.10 31.84 -5.64
CA VAL A 36 2.33 30.86 -4.58
C VAL A 36 1.39 31.16 -3.44
N SER A 37 0.40 30.29 -3.20
CA SER A 37 -0.46 30.44 -2.03
C SER A 37 0.33 30.29 -0.73
N ARG A 38 0.10 31.22 0.20
CA ARG A 38 0.66 31.24 1.56
C ARG A 38 -0.28 30.64 2.61
N ILE A 39 -1.42 30.09 2.18
CA ILE A 39 -2.47 29.59 3.08
C ILE A 39 -2.95 28.17 2.77
N LEU A 40 -2.47 27.54 1.69
CA LEU A 40 -2.92 26.21 1.26
C LEU A 40 -2.00 25.04 1.65
N GLY A 41 -0.76 25.31 2.09
CA GLY A 41 0.17 24.22 2.38
C GLY A 41 0.67 23.46 1.16
N LYS A 42 0.61 24.01 -0.07
CA LYS A 42 1.20 23.33 -1.24
C LYS A 42 2.71 23.56 -1.34
N HIS A 43 3.15 24.82 -1.30
CA HIS A 43 4.56 25.18 -1.52
C HIS A 43 5.24 25.82 -0.30
N VAL A 44 4.44 26.21 0.69
CA VAL A 44 4.88 26.87 1.92
C VAL A 44 4.22 26.14 3.08
N PRO A 45 4.96 25.73 4.14
CA PRO A 45 4.35 25.19 5.34
C PRO A 45 3.41 26.21 6.00
N VAL A 46 2.21 25.78 6.36
CA VAL A 46 1.19 26.62 7.00
C VAL A 46 0.53 25.87 8.15
N ARG A 47 -0.10 26.57 9.10
CA ARG A 47 -0.95 25.88 10.09
C ARG A 47 -2.17 25.28 9.40
N ALA A 48 -2.55 24.05 9.77
CA ALA A 48 -3.70 23.37 9.17
C ALA A 48 -5.02 24.14 9.38
N SER A 49 -5.15 24.83 10.52
CA SER A 49 -6.27 25.74 10.81
C SER A 49 -6.40 26.88 9.80
N ALA A 50 -5.29 27.38 9.21
CA ALA A 50 -5.33 28.40 8.16
C ALA A 50 -5.85 27.84 6.83
N VAL A 51 -5.44 26.61 6.46
CA VAL A 51 -5.99 25.89 5.30
C VAL A 51 -7.50 25.72 5.47
N ARG A 52 -7.92 25.27 6.66
CA ARG A 52 -9.32 25.05 7.00
C ARG A 52 -10.12 26.36 7.01
N ALA A 53 -9.56 27.43 7.57
CA ALA A 53 -10.18 28.76 7.52
C ALA A 53 -10.41 29.25 6.09
N SER A 54 -9.42 29.06 5.20
CA SER A 54 -9.52 29.51 3.81
C SER A 54 -10.68 28.85 3.06
N GLY A 55 -10.87 27.55 3.23
CA GLY A 55 -11.98 26.83 2.62
C GLY A 55 -13.34 27.18 3.24
N LEU A 56 -13.43 27.40 4.55
CA LEU A 56 -14.69 27.79 5.20
C LEU A 56 -15.15 29.20 4.79
N LEU A 57 -14.23 30.17 4.71
CA LEU A 57 -14.53 31.51 4.20
C LEU A 57 -14.92 31.45 2.71
N LEU A 58 -14.29 30.56 1.94
CA LEU A 58 -14.66 30.35 0.54
C LEU A 58 -16.03 29.66 0.40
N ALA A 59 -16.36 28.73 1.30
CA ALA A 59 -17.69 28.12 1.38
C ALA A 59 -18.76 29.15 1.74
N GLU A 60 -18.48 30.10 2.64
CA GLU A 60 -19.35 31.24 2.93
C GLU A 60 -19.63 32.09 1.68
N GLN A 61 -18.59 32.44 0.91
CA GLN A 61 -18.75 33.14 -0.37
C GLN A 61 -19.53 32.31 -1.40
N THR A 62 -19.33 31.00 -1.41
CA THR A 62 -20.04 30.06 -2.29
C THR A 62 -21.52 30.01 -1.95
N ARG A 63 -21.89 29.95 -0.67
CA ARG A 63 -23.27 30.00 -0.18
C ARG A 63 -23.97 31.31 -0.58
N LEU A 64 -23.29 32.45 -0.42
CA LEU A 64 -23.77 33.74 -0.92
C LEU A 64 -23.99 33.74 -2.44
N ALA A 65 -23.05 33.17 -3.21
CA ALA A 65 -23.17 33.04 -4.66
C ALA A 65 -24.30 32.08 -5.09
N LEU A 66 -24.66 31.12 -4.23
CA LEU A 66 -25.83 30.24 -4.40
C LEU A 66 -27.15 30.92 -4.02
N GLY A 67 -27.10 32.05 -3.30
CA GLY A 67 -28.26 32.86 -2.91
C GLY A 67 -28.70 32.65 -1.46
N GLU A 68 -27.88 32.01 -0.62
CA GLU A 68 -28.14 31.88 0.81
C GLU A 68 -28.07 33.26 1.49
N ASN A 69 -29.05 33.56 2.34
CA ASN A 69 -29.06 34.80 3.11
C ASN A 69 -28.35 34.56 4.45
N LEU A 70 -27.04 34.86 4.48
CA LEU A 70 -26.20 34.74 5.67
C LEU A 70 -25.46 36.05 5.95
N THR A 71 -25.07 36.25 7.21
CA THR A 71 -24.16 37.35 7.59
C THR A 71 -22.72 36.88 7.42
N PRO A 72 -21.92 37.55 6.56
CA PRO A 72 -20.53 37.16 6.36
C PRO A 72 -19.69 37.32 7.62
N THR A 73 -18.67 36.49 7.76
CA THR A 73 -17.66 36.58 8.81
C THR A 73 -17.01 37.97 8.80
N ALA A 74 -16.87 38.59 9.98
CA ALA A 74 -16.29 39.92 10.08
C ALA A 74 -14.81 39.92 9.60
N PRO A 75 -14.34 40.99 8.92
CA PRO A 75 -12.96 41.09 8.42
C PRO A 75 -11.86 40.79 9.45
N ALA A 76 -12.03 41.26 10.69
CA ALA A 76 -11.06 41.01 11.75
C ALA A 76 -10.98 39.52 12.13
N THR A 77 -12.13 38.84 12.20
CA THR A 77 -12.24 37.41 12.48
C THR A 77 -11.64 36.58 11.34
N ALA A 78 -11.96 36.93 10.08
CA ALA A 78 -11.41 36.26 8.92
C ALA A 78 -9.87 36.33 8.87
N ARG A 79 -9.28 37.51 9.16
CA ARG A 79 -7.82 37.65 9.28
C ARG A 79 -7.22 36.84 10.43
N ALA A 80 -7.89 36.81 11.59
CA ALA A 80 -7.45 36.01 12.72
C ALA A 80 -7.46 34.51 12.39
N TRP A 81 -8.51 34.01 11.75
CA TRP A 81 -8.59 32.62 11.31
C TRP A 81 -7.51 32.26 10.28
N LEU A 82 -7.28 33.11 9.29
CA LEU A 82 -6.25 32.90 8.27
C LEU A 82 -4.82 32.97 8.82
N SER A 83 -4.60 33.59 9.98
CA SER A 83 -3.31 33.51 10.68
C SER A 83 -2.99 32.11 11.24
N GLY A 84 -4.00 31.25 11.37
CA GLY A 84 -3.90 29.91 11.94
C GLY A 84 -3.77 29.87 13.47
N LEU A 85 -3.88 31.01 14.15
CA LEU A 85 -3.72 31.11 15.60
C LEU A 85 -4.98 30.78 16.41
N GLU A 86 -6.12 30.60 15.74
CA GLU A 86 -7.44 30.35 16.37
C GLU A 86 -8.04 28.99 15.93
N PRO A 87 -7.32 27.85 16.11
CA PRO A 87 -7.75 26.54 15.61
C PRO A 87 -9.11 26.08 16.17
N GLU A 88 -9.41 26.40 17.43
CA GLU A 88 -10.69 26.03 18.07
C GLU A 88 -11.88 26.79 17.46
N ALA A 89 -11.72 28.09 17.17
CA ALA A 89 -12.78 28.88 16.55
C ALA A 89 -13.07 28.40 15.12
N VAL A 90 -12.02 28.00 14.38
CA VAL A 90 -12.16 27.40 13.05
C VAL A 90 -12.82 26.02 13.14
N ALA A 91 -12.46 25.20 14.14
CA ALA A 91 -13.09 23.91 14.45
C ALA A 91 -14.59 24.05 14.66
N ASP A 92 -15.00 24.97 15.53
CA ASP A 92 -16.39 25.28 15.86
C ASP A 92 -17.18 25.76 14.63
N ALA A 93 -16.61 26.65 13.83
CA ALA A 93 -17.28 27.15 12.61
C ALA A 93 -17.61 26.02 11.61
N ALA A 94 -16.72 25.05 11.43
CA ALA A 94 -16.94 23.92 10.53
C ALA A 94 -17.86 22.83 11.10
N ALA A 95 -18.16 22.87 12.40
CA ALA A 95 -19.17 22.00 13.02
C ALA A 95 -20.60 22.51 12.72
N HIS A 96 -20.74 23.73 12.19
CA HIS A 96 -22.01 24.37 11.88
C HIS A 96 -22.13 24.70 10.39
N PRO A 97 -22.14 23.69 9.50
CA PRO A 97 -22.24 23.91 8.06
C PRO A 97 -23.62 24.46 7.64
N GLY A 98 -23.67 25.09 6.47
CA GLY A 98 -24.92 25.50 5.83
C GLY A 98 -25.73 24.30 5.34
N ALA A 99 -27.05 24.45 5.20
CA ALA A 99 -27.95 23.36 4.80
C ALA A 99 -27.95 23.02 3.30
N GLY A 100 -27.11 23.67 2.48
CA GLY A 100 -27.11 23.49 1.02
C GLY A 100 -26.63 22.10 0.58
N GLU A 101 -27.29 21.57 -0.46
CA GLU A 101 -26.88 20.33 -1.15
C GLU A 101 -26.11 20.69 -2.43
N VAL A 102 -24.84 20.28 -2.51
CA VAL A 102 -23.96 20.56 -3.66
C VAL A 102 -23.04 19.38 -3.96
N VAL A 103 -22.56 19.26 -5.19
CA VAL A 103 -21.33 18.50 -5.47
C VAL A 103 -20.17 19.50 -5.51
N VAL A 104 -19.14 19.27 -4.71
CA VAL A 104 -17.92 20.06 -4.73
C VAL A 104 -16.85 19.29 -5.49
N LEU A 105 -16.21 19.94 -6.46
CA LEU A 105 -15.17 19.37 -7.31
C LEU A 105 -13.89 20.20 -7.16
N GLY A 106 -12.85 19.62 -6.56
CA GLY A 106 -11.53 20.26 -6.44
C GLY A 106 -10.64 19.99 -7.65
N PHE A 107 -9.85 20.99 -8.07
CA PHE A 107 -8.81 20.79 -9.08
C PHE A 107 -7.51 20.24 -8.47
N CYS A 108 -6.99 19.14 -9.03
CA CYS A 108 -5.65 18.68 -8.70
C CYS A 108 -4.60 19.61 -9.33
N GLU A 109 -3.47 19.83 -8.68
CA GLU A 109 -3.08 19.24 -7.39
C GLU A 109 -3.41 20.15 -6.19
N THR A 110 -3.50 21.46 -6.40
CA THR A 110 -3.44 22.45 -5.30
C THR A 110 -4.75 22.59 -4.54
N ALA A 111 -5.90 22.35 -5.18
CA ALA A 111 -7.21 22.57 -4.59
C ALA A 111 -7.86 21.28 -4.04
N THR A 112 -7.12 20.16 -3.92
CA THR A 112 -7.69 18.89 -3.43
C THR A 112 -8.06 18.95 -1.94
N ALA A 113 -7.27 19.59 -1.09
CA ALA A 113 -7.67 19.85 0.30
C ALA A 113 -8.63 21.05 0.42
N LEU A 114 -8.42 22.10 -0.38
CA LEU A 114 -9.30 23.27 -0.37
C LEU A 114 -10.74 22.88 -0.71
N GLY A 115 -10.94 22.04 -1.72
CA GLY A 115 -12.25 21.53 -2.13
C GLY A 115 -12.94 20.72 -1.04
N HIS A 116 -12.21 19.85 -0.34
CA HIS A 116 -12.73 19.14 0.84
C HIS A 116 -13.24 20.11 1.91
N VAL A 117 -12.43 21.13 2.25
CA VAL A 117 -12.81 22.11 3.26
C VAL A 117 -13.97 23.01 2.79
N VAL A 118 -14.07 23.30 1.49
CA VAL A 118 -15.25 23.98 0.95
C VAL A 118 -16.49 23.11 1.14
N ALA A 119 -16.39 21.80 0.88
CA ALA A 119 -17.46 20.84 1.13
C ALA A 119 -17.84 20.77 2.62
N ASP A 120 -16.87 20.86 3.54
CA ASP A 120 -17.11 20.93 4.99
C ASP A 120 -18.04 22.09 5.41
N GLY A 121 -18.16 23.14 4.57
CA GLY A 121 -19.08 24.26 4.80
C GLY A 121 -20.55 23.96 4.48
N PHE A 122 -20.87 22.75 4.00
CA PHE A 122 -22.20 22.31 3.58
C PHE A 122 -22.53 20.95 4.20
N ALA A 123 -23.69 20.82 4.85
CA ALA A 123 -24.05 19.64 5.63
C ALA A 123 -24.19 18.37 4.76
N ALA A 124 -24.62 18.54 3.50
CA ALA A 124 -24.93 17.45 2.57
C ALA A 124 -24.10 17.54 1.28
N ALA A 125 -22.92 18.18 1.33
CA ALA A 125 -22.03 18.19 0.17
C ALA A 125 -21.45 16.80 -0.09
N ARG A 126 -21.40 16.44 -1.37
CA ARG A 126 -20.60 15.32 -1.88
C ARG A 126 -19.35 15.89 -2.52
N TYR A 127 -18.20 15.28 -2.30
CA TYR A 127 -16.93 15.81 -2.77
C TYR A 127 -16.22 14.86 -3.72
N VAL A 128 -15.58 15.41 -4.76
CA VAL A 128 -14.63 14.72 -5.62
C VAL A 128 -13.51 15.67 -6.01
N HIS A 129 -12.35 15.16 -6.43
CA HIS A 129 -11.39 16.00 -7.15
C HIS A 129 -10.93 15.34 -8.45
N THR A 130 -10.51 16.18 -9.40
CA THR A 130 -9.78 15.70 -10.57
C THR A 130 -8.47 15.03 -10.15
N THR A 131 -7.94 14.14 -10.97
CA THR A 131 -6.64 13.51 -10.74
C THR A 131 -5.82 13.42 -12.02
N ARG A 132 -4.50 13.45 -11.86
CA ARG A 132 -3.51 13.12 -12.90
C ARG A 132 -2.95 11.70 -12.71
N ARG A 133 -3.50 10.95 -11.75
CA ARG A 133 -3.15 9.57 -11.41
C ARG A 133 -4.35 8.66 -11.72
N PRO A 134 -4.46 8.15 -12.96
CA PRO A 134 -5.57 7.28 -13.32
C PRO A 134 -5.55 6.03 -12.43
N ASP A 135 -6.71 5.65 -11.92
CA ASP A 135 -6.95 4.33 -11.31
C ASP A 135 -7.45 3.38 -12.42
N PRO A 136 -6.66 2.38 -12.86
CA PRO A 136 -7.06 1.46 -13.91
C PRO A 136 -8.31 0.64 -13.55
N ALA A 137 -8.62 0.47 -12.27
CA ALA A 137 -9.77 -0.29 -11.80
C ALA A 137 -11.08 0.50 -11.88
N ARG A 138 -11.04 1.81 -12.15
CA ARG A 138 -12.21 2.68 -12.18
C ARG A 138 -12.43 3.32 -13.55
N PRO A 139 -13.69 3.40 -14.01
CA PRO A 139 -13.98 4.08 -15.27
C PRO A 139 -13.70 5.59 -15.15
N VAL A 140 -13.20 6.18 -16.23
CA VAL A 140 -13.13 7.63 -16.38
C VAL A 140 -14.53 8.14 -16.71
N PHE A 141 -15.09 8.95 -15.81
CA PHE A 141 -16.40 9.57 -15.97
C PHE A 141 -16.37 10.75 -16.93
N ALA A 142 -15.35 11.62 -16.77
CA ALA A 142 -15.09 12.74 -17.65
C ALA A 142 -13.60 13.10 -17.60
N GLY A 143 -13.09 13.73 -18.65
CA GLY A 143 -11.72 14.23 -18.69
C GLY A 143 -11.59 15.43 -19.62
N PHE A 144 -10.59 16.26 -19.37
CA PHE A 144 -10.29 17.43 -20.17
C PHE A 144 -8.79 17.73 -20.18
N GLU A 145 -8.32 18.36 -21.25
CA GLU A 145 -6.92 18.76 -21.39
C GLU A 145 -6.74 20.24 -21.01
N GLU A 146 -5.65 20.54 -20.33
CA GLU A 146 -5.18 21.92 -20.18
C GLU A 146 -4.29 22.26 -21.38
N GLU A 147 -4.60 23.34 -22.10
CA GLU A 147 -3.88 23.71 -23.34
C GLU A 147 -2.37 24.00 -23.13
N HIS A 148 -1.86 24.07 -21.90
CA HIS A 148 -0.56 24.69 -21.58
C HIS A 148 0.35 23.88 -20.63
N SER A 149 0.05 22.62 -20.33
CA SER A 149 0.92 21.74 -19.51
C SER A 149 1.45 20.56 -20.33
N HIS A 150 2.73 20.22 -20.15
CA HIS A 150 3.40 19.11 -20.85
C HIS A 150 3.01 17.72 -20.28
N ALA A 151 1.92 17.61 -19.50
CA ALA A 151 1.47 16.38 -18.86
C ALA A 151 -0.06 16.20 -19.01
N VAL A 152 -0.42 14.94 -19.29
CA VAL A 152 -1.71 14.21 -19.26
C VAL A 152 -2.90 14.97 -18.64
N GLY A 153 -4.04 14.97 -19.35
CA GLY A 153 -5.28 15.66 -18.97
C GLY A 153 -5.82 15.34 -17.56
N HIS A 154 -6.71 16.21 -17.07
CA HIS A 154 -7.41 16.02 -15.81
C HIS A 154 -8.49 14.95 -15.98
N LEU A 155 -8.53 13.97 -15.07
CA LEU A 155 -9.52 12.89 -15.08
C LEU A 155 -10.44 12.98 -13.86
N LEU A 156 -11.69 12.57 -14.03
CA LEU A 156 -12.67 12.35 -12.96
C LEU A 156 -13.05 10.87 -12.94
N GLN A 157 -12.86 10.21 -11.79
CA GLN A 157 -13.21 8.79 -11.58
C GLN A 157 -14.08 8.61 -10.31
N PRO A 158 -15.25 9.28 -10.21
CA PRO A 158 -16.18 9.18 -9.09
C PRO A 158 -16.98 7.86 -9.10
N PRO A 159 -17.77 7.59 -8.04
CA PRO A 159 -18.84 6.60 -8.08
C PRO A 159 -19.90 6.98 -9.11
N ALA A 160 -20.58 5.99 -9.69
CA ALA A 160 -21.51 6.19 -10.80
C ALA A 160 -22.68 7.13 -10.49
N ASP A 161 -23.07 7.22 -9.22
CA ASP A 161 -24.23 7.97 -8.73
C ASP A 161 -23.87 9.37 -8.21
N LEU A 162 -22.58 9.78 -8.20
CA LEU A 162 -22.16 11.07 -7.64
C LEU A 162 -22.89 12.26 -8.28
N PHE A 163 -23.07 12.19 -9.60
CA PHE A 163 -23.73 13.22 -10.41
C PHE A 163 -25.14 12.80 -10.87
N ALA A 164 -25.82 11.92 -10.13
CA ALA A 164 -27.14 11.41 -10.53
C ALA A 164 -28.30 12.40 -10.33
N ASP A 165 -28.20 13.35 -9.40
CA ASP A 165 -29.24 14.34 -9.09
C ASP A 165 -28.88 15.76 -9.55
N ASP A 166 -29.85 16.67 -9.62
CA ASP A 166 -29.66 18.01 -10.20
C ASP A 166 -29.00 19.04 -9.26
N ARG A 167 -28.30 18.61 -8.20
CA ARG A 167 -27.66 19.56 -7.28
C ARG A 167 -26.60 20.41 -7.99
N PRO A 168 -26.43 21.69 -7.59
CA PRO A 168 -25.40 22.55 -8.16
C PRO A 168 -23.99 21.98 -7.99
N VAL A 169 -23.13 22.22 -8.99
CA VAL A 169 -21.72 21.83 -8.93
C VAL A 169 -20.85 23.04 -8.60
N VAL A 170 -20.03 22.93 -7.57
CA VAL A 170 -19.06 23.94 -7.14
C VAL A 170 -17.67 23.47 -7.57
N LEU A 171 -17.05 24.17 -8.53
CA LEU A 171 -15.68 23.94 -8.96
C LEU A 171 -14.74 24.76 -8.09
N VAL A 172 -13.75 24.13 -7.47
CA VAL A 172 -12.84 24.76 -6.51
C VAL A 172 -11.41 24.78 -7.04
N ASP A 173 -10.82 25.97 -7.10
CA ASP A 173 -9.43 26.20 -7.48
C ASP A 173 -8.72 27.17 -6.51
N ASP A 174 -7.40 27.31 -6.62
CA ASP A 174 -6.66 28.33 -5.87
C ASP A 174 -6.78 29.72 -6.53
N GLU A 175 -6.62 29.81 -7.84
CA GLU A 175 -6.73 31.04 -8.63
C GLU A 175 -7.66 30.91 -9.84
N LEU A 176 -8.47 31.93 -10.10
CA LEU A 176 -9.27 32.06 -11.33
C LEU A 176 -8.66 33.14 -12.23
N THR A 177 -7.98 32.73 -13.31
CA THR A 177 -7.27 33.64 -14.22
C THR A 177 -8.01 33.91 -15.52
N THR A 178 -8.09 32.95 -16.45
CA THR A 178 -8.95 33.07 -17.65
C THR A 178 -10.29 32.38 -17.46
N GLY A 179 -10.36 31.43 -16.52
CA GLY A 179 -11.51 30.55 -16.32
C GLY A 179 -11.64 29.44 -17.35
N THR A 180 -10.64 29.24 -18.21
CA THR A 180 -10.66 28.18 -19.24
C THR A 180 -10.76 26.80 -18.62
N THR A 181 -9.96 26.49 -17.60
CA THR A 181 -10.02 25.19 -16.88
C THR A 181 -11.43 24.90 -16.35
N ALA A 182 -12.06 25.88 -15.70
CA ALA A 182 -13.42 25.76 -15.19
C ALA A 182 -14.45 25.56 -16.31
N LEU A 183 -14.36 26.34 -17.40
CA LEU A 183 -15.30 26.23 -18.53
C LEU A 183 -15.14 24.92 -19.30
N ASN A 184 -13.92 24.43 -19.51
CA ASN A 184 -13.65 23.13 -20.13
C ASN A 184 -14.20 21.99 -19.26
N THR A 185 -14.07 22.12 -17.93
CA THR A 185 -14.67 21.17 -16.98
C THR A 185 -16.19 21.18 -17.06
N ILE A 186 -16.81 22.36 -17.13
CA ILE A 186 -18.26 22.50 -17.30
C ILE A 186 -18.70 21.87 -18.63
N GLU A 187 -18.00 22.14 -19.73
CA GLU A 187 -18.30 21.56 -21.05
C GLU A 187 -18.23 20.03 -21.02
N ALA A 188 -17.17 19.47 -20.39
CA ALA A 188 -17.03 18.03 -20.20
C ALA A 188 -18.17 17.45 -19.35
N LEU A 189 -18.52 18.09 -18.23
CA LEU A 189 -19.62 17.66 -17.37
C LEU A 189 -20.98 17.77 -18.07
N GLN A 190 -21.23 18.82 -18.86
CA GLN A 190 -22.47 18.98 -19.61
C GLN A 190 -22.72 17.84 -20.61
N SER A 191 -21.65 17.21 -21.11
CA SER A 191 -21.78 16.08 -22.03
C SER A 191 -22.26 14.79 -21.38
N VAL A 192 -22.12 14.64 -20.06
CA VAL A 192 -22.41 13.39 -19.32
C VAL A 192 -23.42 13.56 -18.17
N ALA A 193 -23.43 14.72 -17.50
CA ALA A 193 -24.29 15.05 -16.36
C ALA A 193 -24.61 16.56 -16.37
N PRO A 194 -25.57 17.00 -17.22
CA PRO A 194 -25.89 18.41 -17.42
C PRO A 194 -26.50 19.05 -16.16
N ARG A 195 -26.14 20.31 -15.92
CA ARG A 195 -26.67 21.17 -14.85
C ARG A 195 -27.01 22.55 -15.36
N GLU A 196 -28.02 23.19 -14.76
CA GLU A 196 -28.35 24.58 -15.08
C GLU A 196 -27.42 25.59 -14.41
N ARG A 197 -26.84 25.22 -13.27
CA ARG A 197 -26.09 26.12 -12.40
C ARG A 197 -24.78 25.52 -11.89
N TYR A 198 -23.71 26.30 -12.06
CA TYR A 198 -22.40 26.05 -11.49
C TYR A 198 -21.96 27.23 -10.63
N VAL A 199 -21.03 26.98 -9.70
CA VAL A 199 -20.27 28.03 -9.03
C VAL A 199 -18.78 27.73 -9.18
N VAL A 200 -17.98 28.72 -9.54
CA VAL A 200 -16.52 28.64 -9.47
C VAL A 200 -16.08 29.35 -8.20
N ALA A 201 -15.49 28.60 -7.28
CA ALA A 201 -14.95 29.08 -6.03
C ALA A 201 -13.42 29.11 -6.12
N ALA A 202 -12.82 30.29 -5.99
CA ALA A 202 -11.38 30.45 -6.00
C ALA A 202 -10.93 31.38 -4.88
N LEU A 203 -9.73 31.18 -4.30
CA LEU A 203 -9.22 32.14 -3.32
C LEU A 203 -9.09 33.53 -3.95
N LEU A 204 -8.63 33.58 -5.21
CA LEU A 204 -8.43 34.79 -5.98
C LEU A 204 -9.15 34.73 -7.32
N ASP A 205 -9.96 35.74 -7.62
CA ASP A 205 -10.44 36.01 -8.98
C ASP A 205 -9.58 37.13 -9.59
N LEU A 206 -8.76 36.77 -10.57
CA LEU A 206 -7.77 37.64 -11.21
C LEU A 206 -8.20 38.09 -12.61
N ARG A 207 -9.44 37.78 -13.02
CA ARG A 207 -9.98 38.15 -14.33
C ARG A 207 -10.21 39.66 -14.44
N ASP A 208 -9.67 40.25 -15.49
CA ASP A 208 -10.05 41.61 -15.89
C ASP A 208 -11.47 41.66 -16.50
N ASP A 209 -11.96 42.86 -16.80
CA ASP A 209 -13.33 43.03 -17.33
C ASP A 209 -13.56 42.33 -18.67
N ALA A 210 -12.57 42.32 -19.56
CA ALA A 210 -12.67 41.66 -20.85
C ALA A 210 -12.77 40.14 -20.68
N THR A 211 -11.94 39.57 -19.80
CA THR A 211 -11.91 38.14 -19.49
C THR A 211 -13.19 37.69 -18.79
N ARG A 212 -13.77 38.50 -17.90
CA ARG A 212 -15.07 38.23 -17.27
C ARG A 212 -16.19 38.20 -18.32
N ALA A 213 -16.24 39.17 -19.22
CA ALA A 213 -17.24 39.19 -20.29
C ALA A 213 -17.11 37.99 -21.24
N ALA A 214 -15.87 37.58 -21.56
CA ALA A 214 -15.61 36.38 -22.37
C ALA A 214 -16.04 35.09 -21.63
N PHE A 215 -15.77 35.01 -20.34
CA PHE A 215 -16.19 33.90 -19.49
C PHE A 215 -17.72 33.77 -19.44
N ASP A 216 -18.43 34.88 -19.20
CA ASP A 216 -19.89 34.92 -19.13
C ASP A 216 -20.52 34.57 -20.50
N ALA A 217 -19.93 35.04 -21.60
CA ALA A 217 -20.37 34.70 -22.95
C ALA A 217 -20.18 33.20 -23.26
N ARG A 218 -19.06 32.60 -22.85
CA ARG A 218 -18.81 31.16 -23.03
C ARG A 218 -19.78 30.33 -22.18
N ALA A 219 -20.01 30.70 -20.92
CA ALA A 219 -21.03 30.06 -20.08
C ALA A 219 -22.44 30.14 -20.71
N ALA A 220 -22.85 31.32 -21.17
CA ALA A 220 -24.14 31.51 -21.84
C ALA A 220 -24.27 30.69 -23.12
N SER A 221 -23.18 30.50 -23.89
CA SER A 221 -23.19 29.66 -25.09
C SER A 221 -23.43 28.17 -24.81
N MET A 222 -23.14 27.71 -23.59
CA MET A 222 -23.45 26.35 -23.12
C MET A 222 -24.83 26.25 -22.46
N GLY A 223 -25.59 27.36 -22.35
CA GLY A 223 -26.89 27.39 -21.69
C GLY A 223 -26.82 27.28 -20.17
N VAL A 224 -25.68 27.58 -19.55
CA VAL A 224 -25.47 27.43 -18.10
C VAL A 224 -25.28 28.79 -17.42
N THR A 225 -25.69 28.88 -16.16
CA THR A 225 -25.37 30.01 -15.28
C THR A 225 -24.18 29.66 -14.41
N VAL A 226 -23.15 30.51 -14.40
CA VAL A 226 -21.95 30.30 -13.58
C VAL A 226 -21.78 31.45 -12.59
N GLY A 227 -22.00 31.18 -11.31
CA GLY A 227 -21.64 32.10 -10.23
C GLY A 227 -20.15 32.06 -9.94
N VAL A 228 -19.58 33.15 -9.44
CA VAL A 228 -18.17 33.18 -8.98
C VAL A 228 -18.12 33.62 -7.52
N ALA A 229 -17.44 32.81 -6.70
CA ALA A 229 -17.15 33.07 -5.30
C ALA A 229 -15.65 33.23 -5.13
N SER A 230 -15.22 34.30 -4.45
CA SER A 230 -13.80 34.48 -4.12
C SER A 230 -13.56 35.27 -2.85
N LEU A 231 -12.41 35.02 -2.21
CA LEU A 231 -11.96 35.78 -1.04
C LEU A 231 -11.47 37.19 -1.45
N VAL A 232 -10.81 37.29 -2.60
CA VAL A 232 -10.41 38.56 -3.21
C VAL A 232 -10.67 38.49 -4.71
N ALA A 233 -11.19 39.58 -5.29
CA ALA A 233 -11.31 39.75 -6.74
C ALA A 233 -10.60 41.02 -7.20
N GLY A 234 -9.91 40.94 -8.32
CA GLY A 234 -9.13 42.04 -8.89
C GLY A 234 -8.47 41.64 -10.20
N SER A 235 -7.42 42.38 -10.58
CA SER A 235 -6.61 42.06 -11.76
C SER A 235 -5.14 42.27 -11.45
N MET A 236 -4.30 41.35 -11.94
CA MET A 236 -2.85 41.42 -11.79
C MET A 236 -2.19 41.62 -13.15
N THR A 237 -1.44 42.71 -13.30
CA THR A 237 -0.74 43.03 -14.54
C THR A 237 0.76 42.94 -14.35
N PHE A 238 1.41 42.11 -15.17
CA PHE A 238 2.86 41.98 -15.19
C PHE A 238 3.49 42.95 -16.21
N PRO A 239 4.73 43.41 -15.97
CA PRO A 239 5.50 44.15 -16.96
C PRO A 239 5.63 43.39 -18.29
N ALA A 240 5.66 44.11 -19.41
CA ALA A 240 5.77 43.53 -20.75
C ALA A 240 7.06 42.69 -20.96
N ASP A 241 8.10 42.99 -20.18
CA ASP A 241 9.39 42.29 -20.18
C ASP A 241 9.49 41.16 -19.12
N ALA A 242 8.38 40.78 -18.46
CA ALA A 242 8.36 39.77 -17.39
C ALA A 242 9.01 38.44 -17.79
N VAL A 243 8.76 37.94 -19.01
CA VAL A 243 9.37 36.69 -19.51
C VAL A 243 10.89 36.83 -19.66
N ALA A 244 11.35 37.96 -20.19
CA ALA A 244 12.78 38.24 -20.34
C ALA A 244 13.47 38.39 -18.97
N ARG A 245 12.82 39.08 -18.02
CA ARG A 245 13.30 39.17 -16.62
C ARG A 245 13.42 37.81 -15.96
N ALA A 246 12.45 36.93 -16.19
CA ALA A 246 12.49 35.58 -15.63
C ALA A 246 13.61 34.73 -16.23
N ALA A 247 13.81 34.79 -17.55
CA ALA A 247 14.92 34.12 -18.21
C ALA A 247 16.28 34.61 -17.65
N ALA A 248 16.46 35.92 -17.53
CA ALA A 248 17.67 36.51 -16.95
C ALA A 248 17.88 36.11 -15.48
N LEU A 249 16.81 35.94 -14.70
CA LEU A 249 16.91 35.48 -13.32
C LEU A 249 17.35 34.01 -13.25
N ARG A 250 16.79 33.14 -14.10
CA ARG A 250 17.19 31.72 -14.17
C ARG A 250 18.66 31.52 -14.50
N GLU A 251 19.24 32.37 -15.36
CA GLU A 251 20.67 32.30 -15.71
C GLU A 251 21.60 32.73 -14.56
N ARG A 252 21.12 33.53 -13.61
CA ARG A 252 21.94 34.16 -12.56
C ARG A 252 21.73 33.56 -11.18
N VAL A 253 20.56 32.98 -10.91
CA VAL A 253 20.22 32.40 -9.62
C VAL A 253 20.74 30.97 -9.55
N VAL A 254 21.68 30.76 -8.64
CA VAL A 254 22.04 29.42 -8.19
C VAL A 254 21.06 29.04 -7.07
N ALA A 255 20.38 27.90 -7.23
CA ALA A 255 19.49 27.39 -6.19
C ALA A 255 20.26 27.26 -4.87
N PRO A 256 19.78 27.85 -3.76
CA PRO A 256 20.49 27.78 -2.50
C PRO A 256 20.55 26.33 -2.02
N ALA A 257 21.76 25.77 -1.92
CA ALA A 257 21.96 24.49 -1.26
C ALA A 257 21.88 24.71 0.25
N PHE A 258 20.96 24.03 0.92
CA PHE A 258 20.93 23.96 2.36
C PHE A 258 20.91 22.50 2.78
N ALA A 259 21.84 22.14 3.67
CA ALA A 259 21.84 20.90 4.41
C ALA A 259 22.09 21.28 5.87
N PRO A 260 21.14 21.01 6.79
CA PRO A 260 21.37 21.19 8.21
C PRO A 260 22.63 20.43 8.66
N ASP A 261 23.48 21.06 9.48
CA ASP A 261 24.63 20.41 10.11
C ASP A 261 24.20 19.73 11.42
N VAL A 262 23.27 18.78 11.30
CA VAL A 262 22.79 17.95 12.41
C VAL A 262 22.77 16.48 11.98
N PRO A 263 22.97 15.53 12.92
CA PRO A 263 22.78 14.12 12.63
C PRO A 263 21.37 13.86 12.08
N PRO A 264 21.23 13.00 11.05
CA PRO A 264 19.91 12.69 10.51
C PRO A 264 19.04 12.01 11.58
N ALA A 265 17.79 12.47 11.67
CA ALA A 265 16.81 11.92 12.59
C ALA A 265 16.49 10.45 12.29
N ALA A 266 16.05 9.73 13.33
CA ALA A 266 15.61 8.35 13.18
C ALA A 266 14.30 8.27 12.39
N LEU A 267 14.19 7.28 11.50
CA LEU A 267 12.95 6.99 10.78
C LEU A 267 12.06 6.06 11.61
N ARG A 268 10.77 6.36 11.70
CA ARG A 268 9.78 5.57 12.45
C ARG A 268 8.54 5.30 11.60
N VAL A 269 8.28 4.05 11.27
CA VAL A 269 7.03 3.66 10.62
C VAL A 269 5.93 3.58 11.70
N GLN A 270 4.81 4.25 11.44
CA GLN A 270 3.64 4.23 12.31
C GLN A 270 2.63 3.20 11.81
N ALA A 271 1.73 2.79 12.70
CA ALA A 271 0.52 2.07 12.29
C ALA A 271 -0.22 2.87 11.21
N PRO A 272 -0.77 2.19 10.19
CA PRO A 272 -1.39 2.86 9.05
C PRO A 272 -2.64 3.63 9.45
N TRP A 273 -3.14 4.39 8.48
CA TRP A 273 -4.52 4.87 8.51
C TRP A 273 -5.51 3.69 8.62
N PRO A 274 -6.61 3.85 9.37
CA PRO A 274 -7.60 2.79 9.53
C PRO A 274 -8.12 2.27 8.18
N SER A 275 -8.18 0.95 8.03
CA SER A 275 -8.70 0.30 6.83
C SER A 275 -10.18 0.66 6.60
N GLY A 276 -10.56 0.85 5.34
CA GLY A 276 -11.92 1.21 4.94
C GLY A 276 -12.32 2.66 5.20
N VAL A 277 -11.45 3.50 5.79
CA VAL A 277 -11.71 4.93 5.97
C VAL A 277 -11.13 5.74 4.82
N SER A 278 -11.98 6.44 4.09
CA SER A 278 -11.60 7.32 3.00
C SER A 278 -10.62 8.42 3.46
N SER A 279 -9.50 8.57 2.75
CA SER A 279 -8.43 9.54 3.05
C SER A 279 -8.33 10.69 2.05
N SER A 280 -9.07 10.60 0.95
CA SER A 280 -9.03 11.50 -0.20
C SER A 280 -10.36 11.45 -0.95
N GLY A 281 -10.67 12.52 -1.70
CA GLY A 281 -11.86 12.60 -2.56
C GLY A 281 -11.60 12.17 -4.00
N ARG A 282 -10.49 11.49 -4.29
CA ARG A 282 -10.13 11.08 -5.66
C ARG A 282 -11.24 10.27 -6.34
N HIS A 283 -11.95 9.47 -5.56
CA HIS A 283 -12.99 8.56 -6.02
C HIS A 283 -14.35 8.82 -5.36
N GLY A 284 -14.63 10.07 -5.01
CA GLY A 284 -15.81 10.45 -4.24
C GLY A 284 -15.56 10.46 -2.74
N PHE A 285 -16.32 11.28 -2.02
CA PHE A 285 -16.26 11.44 -0.57
C PHE A 285 -17.61 11.97 -0.09
N GLU A 286 -18.27 11.19 0.76
CA GLU A 286 -19.60 11.46 1.29
C GLU A 286 -19.52 12.15 2.67
N PRO A 287 -20.63 12.74 3.16
CA PRO A 287 -20.67 13.31 4.51
C PRO A 287 -20.26 12.32 5.62
N ALA A 288 -20.59 11.04 5.47
CA ALA A 288 -20.21 10.00 6.43
C ALA A 288 -18.69 9.70 6.41
N ASP A 289 -18.04 9.80 5.25
CA ASP A 289 -16.59 9.63 5.13
C ASP A 289 -15.83 10.71 5.92
N ARG A 290 -16.39 11.92 5.98
CA ARG A 290 -15.82 13.05 6.73
C ARG A 290 -15.71 12.74 8.21
N GLU A 291 -16.79 12.25 8.82
CA GLU A 291 -16.81 11.90 10.24
C GLU A 291 -15.79 10.80 10.54
N ALA A 292 -15.76 9.75 9.71
CA ALA A 292 -14.78 8.66 9.84
C ALA A 292 -13.33 9.16 9.69
N ALA A 293 -13.07 10.06 8.73
CA ALA A 293 -11.74 10.62 8.50
C ALA A 293 -11.27 11.53 9.65
N LEU A 294 -12.17 12.31 10.26
CA LEU A 294 -11.87 13.12 11.44
C LEU A 294 -11.50 12.23 12.64
N THR A 295 -12.25 11.16 12.87
CA THR A 295 -11.95 10.17 13.92
C THR A 295 -10.60 9.50 13.66
N ALA A 296 -10.35 9.02 12.44
CA ALA A 296 -9.09 8.40 12.06
C ALA A 296 -7.88 9.35 12.25
N ALA A 297 -8.02 10.62 11.86
CA ALA A 297 -6.98 11.62 12.06
C ALA A 297 -6.69 11.87 13.56
N ALA A 298 -7.72 11.91 14.40
CA ALA A 298 -7.56 12.04 15.85
C ALA A 298 -6.82 10.84 16.46
N GLU A 299 -7.15 9.62 16.03
CA GLU A 299 -6.44 8.41 16.48
C GLU A 299 -4.97 8.40 16.04
N VAL A 300 -4.68 8.81 14.80
CA VAL A 300 -3.30 8.97 14.30
C VAL A 300 -2.54 10.00 15.13
N ALA A 301 -3.15 11.16 15.42
CA ALA A 301 -2.54 12.21 16.22
C ALA A 301 -2.22 11.76 17.65
N VAL A 302 -3.13 11.00 18.29
CA VAL A 302 -2.88 10.40 19.62
C VAL A 302 -1.67 9.47 19.59
N ARG A 303 -1.58 8.57 18.59
CA ARG A 303 -0.43 7.66 18.45
C ARG A 303 0.88 8.41 18.23
N LEU A 304 0.86 9.47 17.43
CA LEU A 304 2.03 10.29 17.19
C LEU A 304 2.47 11.01 18.46
N ARG A 305 1.54 11.54 19.27
CA ARG A 305 1.83 12.34 20.47
C ARG A 305 2.77 11.65 21.45
N ASP A 306 2.61 10.33 21.65
CA ASP A 306 3.45 9.52 22.55
C ASP A 306 4.93 9.51 22.15
N GLY A 307 5.20 9.73 20.86
CA GLY A 307 6.54 9.72 20.29
C GLY A 307 7.18 11.10 20.12
N LEU A 308 6.51 12.19 20.52
CA LEU A 308 7.00 13.57 20.34
C LEU A 308 7.65 14.14 21.61
N GLU A 309 8.46 15.19 21.44
CA GLU A 309 8.98 15.98 22.55
C GLU A 309 7.86 16.75 23.29
N ALA A 310 8.17 17.30 24.47
CA ALA A 310 7.21 18.06 25.28
C ALA A 310 6.66 19.28 24.54
N THR A 311 7.53 20.04 23.87
CA THR A 311 7.20 21.26 23.11
C THR A 311 7.60 21.10 21.63
N PRO A 312 6.92 20.23 20.86
CA PRO A 312 7.41 19.81 19.55
C PRO A 312 7.16 20.89 18.49
N ARG A 313 8.00 20.90 17.46
CA ARG A 313 7.81 21.69 16.23
C ARG A 313 7.71 20.72 15.08
N VAL A 314 6.50 20.47 14.60
CA VAL A 314 6.20 19.40 13.67
C VAL A 314 5.85 19.93 12.29
N LEU A 315 6.44 19.33 11.25
CA LEU A 315 5.98 19.46 9.87
C LEU A 315 5.26 18.18 9.44
N VAL A 316 4.00 18.28 9.05
CA VAL A 316 3.26 17.19 8.40
C VAL A 316 3.33 17.36 6.89
N VAL A 317 3.72 16.31 6.16
CA VAL A 317 3.92 16.31 4.71
C VAL A 317 2.97 15.31 4.06
N GLY A 318 2.11 15.78 3.16
CA GLY A 318 1.33 14.94 2.24
C GLY A 318 2.04 14.73 0.89
N THR A 319 1.55 13.78 0.09
CA THR A 319 2.09 13.46 -1.23
C THR A 319 1.20 14.00 -2.35
N GLU A 320 1.68 15.02 -3.06
CA GLU A 320 1.07 15.60 -4.27
C GLU A 320 -0.42 15.96 -4.11
N GLU A 321 -1.33 15.10 -4.58
CA GLU A 321 -2.79 15.27 -4.51
C GLU A 321 -3.37 14.89 -3.12
N LEU A 322 -2.63 14.11 -2.32
CA LEU A 322 -3.00 13.73 -0.96
C LEU A 322 -2.69 14.88 0.01
N MET A 323 -3.62 15.82 0.12
CA MET A 323 -3.46 16.99 1.00
C MET A 323 -4.43 17.00 2.18
N TYR A 324 -5.61 16.35 2.06
CA TYR A 324 -6.66 16.45 3.08
C TYR A 324 -6.40 15.63 4.34
N ALA A 325 -6.16 14.32 4.24
CA ALA A 325 -5.80 13.50 5.40
C ALA A 325 -4.57 14.05 6.18
N PRO A 326 -3.46 14.47 5.53
CA PRO A 326 -2.36 15.15 6.23
C PRO A 326 -2.79 16.44 6.94
N ALA A 327 -3.68 17.24 6.35
CA ALA A 327 -4.20 18.45 6.98
C ALA A 327 -5.07 18.13 8.21
N LEU A 328 -5.88 17.07 8.18
CA LEU A 328 -6.65 16.61 9.33
C LEU A 328 -5.74 16.11 10.47
N VAL A 329 -4.72 15.32 10.14
CA VAL A 329 -3.72 14.85 11.11
C VAL A 329 -2.98 16.03 11.73
N ALA A 330 -2.55 16.99 10.91
CA ALA A 330 -1.87 18.20 11.38
C ALA A 330 -2.76 19.05 12.30
N ASP A 331 -4.04 19.22 11.96
CA ASP A 331 -5.02 19.96 12.76
C ASP A 331 -5.29 19.29 14.11
N ALA A 332 -5.49 17.97 14.12
CA ALA A 332 -5.67 17.20 15.36
C ALA A 332 -4.41 17.24 16.24
N LEU A 333 -3.22 17.12 15.63
CA LEU A 333 -1.95 17.17 16.35
C LEU A 333 -1.67 18.58 16.89
N ASP A 334 -1.93 19.65 16.13
CA ASP A 334 -1.72 21.04 16.57
C ASP A 334 -2.52 21.34 17.86
N ARG A 335 -3.81 20.96 17.89
CA ARG A 335 -4.64 21.08 19.10
C ARG A 335 -4.07 20.30 20.29
N SER A 336 -3.47 19.14 20.05
CA SER A 336 -2.92 18.29 21.11
C SER A 336 -1.61 18.82 21.71
N VAL A 337 -0.83 19.60 20.94
CA VAL A 337 0.49 20.10 21.37
C VAL A 337 0.49 21.60 21.72
N ALA A 338 -0.50 22.36 21.24
CA ALA A 338 -0.61 23.80 21.50
C ALA A 338 -0.65 24.17 23.00
N PRO A 339 -1.34 23.42 23.89
CA PRO A 339 -1.30 23.69 25.34
C PRO A 339 0.09 23.62 25.95
N ASP A 340 0.99 22.82 25.35
CA ASP A 340 2.36 22.64 25.77
C ASP A 340 3.33 23.61 25.04
N GLY A 341 2.81 24.55 24.23
CA GLY A 341 3.60 25.49 23.44
C GLY A 341 4.23 24.86 22.18
N GLY A 342 3.81 23.65 21.81
CA GLY A 342 4.17 23.03 20.54
C GLY A 342 3.50 23.71 19.34
N THR A 343 4.00 23.41 18.14
CA THR A 343 3.46 23.95 16.88
C THR A 343 3.46 22.89 15.79
N VAL A 344 2.40 22.83 15.00
CA VAL A 344 2.30 21.94 13.84
C VAL A 344 1.96 22.74 12.58
N VAL A 345 2.69 22.47 11.51
CA VAL A 345 2.42 23.00 10.17
C VAL A 345 2.27 21.85 9.19
N VAL A 346 1.53 22.08 8.11
CA VAL A 346 1.30 21.11 7.03
C VAL A 346 1.82 21.64 5.71
N GLN A 347 2.36 20.74 4.89
CA GLN A 347 2.69 20.98 3.51
C GLN A 347 2.42 19.73 2.64
N SER A 348 2.49 19.84 1.32
CA SER A 348 2.48 18.73 0.37
C SER A 348 3.65 18.81 -0.62
N THR A 349 4.04 17.67 -1.18
CA THR A 349 4.96 17.59 -2.30
C THR A 349 4.29 18.06 -3.61
N THR A 350 5.05 18.25 -4.69
CA THR A 350 4.54 18.72 -5.99
C THR A 350 5.33 18.15 -7.16
N ARG A 351 4.65 18.02 -8.31
CA ARG A 351 5.26 17.66 -9.60
C ARG A 351 5.93 18.84 -10.30
N SER A 352 5.52 20.05 -9.96
CA SER A 352 5.83 21.24 -10.76
C SER A 352 7.16 21.87 -10.34
N PRO A 353 8.19 21.92 -11.21
CA PRO A 353 9.44 22.58 -10.89
C PRO A 353 9.27 24.11 -10.82
N VAL A 354 9.82 24.67 -9.74
CA VAL A 354 9.85 26.11 -9.47
C VAL A 354 11.28 26.51 -9.14
N LEU A 355 11.74 27.62 -9.72
CA LEU A 355 13.05 28.18 -9.39
C LEU A 355 13.08 28.57 -7.91
N ALA A 356 14.10 28.17 -7.17
CA ALA A 356 14.32 28.57 -5.78
C ALA A 356 15.33 29.72 -5.68
N SER A 357 15.06 30.74 -4.85
CA SER A 357 15.90 31.92 -4.68
C SER A 357 15.78 32.55 -3.29
N ASP A 358 16.88 33.09 -2.76
CA ASP A 358 16.94 33.84 -1.49
C ASP A 358 16.69 35.35 -1.65
N GLU A 359 16.34 35.80 -2.85
CA GLU A 359 15.99 37.20 -3.10
C GLU A 359 14.84 37.66 -2.18
N PRO A 360 14.93 38.85 -1.55
CA PRO A 360 13.87 39.38 -0.72
C PRO A 360 12.51 39.41 -1.44
N GLY A 361 11.46 38.92 -0.77
CA GLY A 361 10.10 38.86 -1.32
C GLY A 361 9.82 37.66 -2.25
N TYR A 362 10.81 36.82 -2.56
CA TYR A 362 10.60 35.61 -3.36
C TYR A 362 10.02 34.45 -2.51
N ALA A 363 8.97 33.79 -3.02
CA ALA A 363 8.16 32.86 -2.23
C ALA A 363 8.78 31.46 -2.05
N ILE A 364 9.62 31.02 -2.99
CA ILE A 364 10.23 29.68 -2.98
C ILE A 364 11.73 29.83 -2.75
N ARG A 365 12.18 29.53 -1.54
CA ARG A 365 13.58 29.70 -1.16
C ARG A 365 14.38 28.43 -1.30
N ARG A 366 13.77 27.27 -1.06
CA ARG A 366 14.43 25.96 -1.07
C ARG A 366 13.61 24.94 -1.82
N THR A 367 14.27 23.94 -2.40
CA THR A 367 13.62 22.80 -3.06
C THR A 367 14.41 21.54 -2.79
N LEU A 368 13.75 20.55 -2.19
CA LEU A 368 14.20 19.17 -2.15
C LEU A 368 13.64 18.41 -3.36
N ARG A 369 14.40 17.43 -3.83
CA ARG A 369 14.04 16.57 -4.95
C ARG A 369 14.31 15.12 -4.56
N PHE A 370 13.36 14.24 -4.87
CA PHE A 370 13.39 12.83 -4.50
C PHE A 370 12.52 12.03 -5.47
N PRO A 371 12.77 10.72 -5.64
CA PRO A 371 11.85 9.82 -6.34
C PRO A 371 10.44 9.91 -5.76
N ALA A 372 9.42 10.07 -6.60
CA ALA A 372 8.02 10.09 -6.16
C ALA A 372 7.66 8.73 -5.54
N PRO A 373 7.02 8.68 -4.35
CA PRO A 373 6.69 7.41 -3.71
C PRO A 373 5.82 6.47 -4.56
N ASP A 374 4.95 7.01 -5.39
CA ASP A 374 4.03 6.26 -6.26
C ASP A 374 4.56 6.02 -7.68
N GLU A 375 5.63 6.72 -8.09
CA GLU A 375 6.25 6.64 -9.41
C GLU A 375 7.77 6.89 -9.31
N PRO A 376 8.56 5.89 -8.86
CA PRO A 376 9.98 6.11 -8.50
C PRO A 376 10.88 6.61 -9.63
N ASP A 377 10.48 6.41 -10.90
CA ASP A 377 11.20 6.91 -12.07
C ASP A 377 11.01 8.43 -12.31
N ARG A 378 10.06 9.05 -11.59
CA ARG A 378 9.76 10.48 -11.68
C ARG A 378 10.21 11.21 -10.41
N ASP A 379 10.79 12.38 -10.61
CA ASP A 379 11.08 13.29 -9.50
C ASP A 379 9.79 13.93 -8.93
N SER A 380 9.68 13.91 -7.60
CA SER A 380 8.79 14.75 -6.81
C SER A 380 9.62 15.81 -6.07
N LEU A 381 8.98 16.94 -5.79
CA LEU A 381 9.61 18.11 -5.19
C LEU A 381 8.92 18.49 -3.88
N LEU A 382 9.70 19.01 -2.93
CA LEU A 382 9.17 19.66 -1.73
C LEU A 382 9.87 20.99 -1.52
N HIS A 383 9.10 22.07 -1.54
CA HIS A 383 9.62 23.43 -1.42
C HIS A 383 9.63 23.89 0.05
N ASN A 384 10.54 24.79 0.43
CA ASN A 384 10.53 25.47 1.74
C ASN A 384 10.45 24.55 2.97
N VAL A 385 11.15 23.40 2.95
CA VAL A 385 11.29 22.48 4.11
C VAL A 385 12.00 23.12 5.31
N ALA A 386 12.66 24.26 5.11
CA ALA A 386 13.13 25.11 6.21
C ALA A 386 12.16 26.30 6.38
N PRO A 387 11.84 26.72 7.62
CA PRO A 387 10.95 27.86 7.86
C PRO A 387 11.40 29.11 7.10
N LEU A 388 10.48 29.91 6.54
CA LEU A 388 10.84 31.14 5.81
C LEU A 388 11.50 32.21 6.71
N GLU A 389 11.23 32.14 8.02
CA GLU A 389 11.85 32.95 9.09
C GLU A 389 13.24 32.45 9.48
N TRP A 390 13.70 31.35 8.89
CA TRP A 390 15.05 30.83 9.05
C TRP A 390 16.03 31.77 8.32
N ASP A 391 16.44 32.81 9.04
CA ASP A 391 17.70 33.52 8.79
C ASP A 391 18.82 32.46 8.83
N PRO A 392 19.77 32.45 7.87
CA PRO A 392 21.00 31.63 7.92
C PRO A 392 21.88 31.82 9.18
N LYS A 393 21.36 32.45 10.24
CA LYS A 393 22.00 32.64 11.55
C LYS A 393 21.14 32.30 12.78
N GLY A 394 19.95 31.68 12.70
CA GLY A 394 19.30 31.29 13.97
C GLY A 394 17.87 30.75 14.08
N GLY A 395 17.31 29.99 13.13
CA GLY A 395 16.10 29.21 13.40
C GLY A 395 16.43 27.73 13.71
N ALA A 396 15.82 27.14 14.73
CA ALA A 396 15.96 25.71 15.00
C ALA A 396 15.27 24.86 13.89
N PRO A 397 15.74 23.64 13.59
CA PRO A 397 15.03 22.70 12.71
C PRO A 397 13.66 22.30 13.31
N TYR A 398 12.87 21.54 12.54
CA TYR A 398 11.71 20.85 13.11
C TYR A 398 12.22 19.84 14.15
N THR A 399 11.44 19.59 15.21
CA THR A 399 11.76 18.46 16.10
C THR A 399 11.42 17.18 15.37
N ASP A 400 10.24 17.12 14.75
CA ASP A 400 9.72 15.93 14.10
C ASP A 400 9.12 16.28 12.74
N ILE A 401 9.20 15.36 11.79
CA ILE A 401 8.51 15.45 10.50
C ILE A 401 7.63 14.24 10.33
N VAL A 402 6.37 14.42 9.92
CA VAL A 402 5.40 13.33 9.73
C VAL A 402 5.05 13.26 8.24
N VAL A 403 5.43 12.20 7.57
CA VAL A 403 5.06 11.92 6.17
C VAL A 403 3.81 11.06 6.16
N VAL A 404 2.71 11.60 5.64
CA VAL A 404 1.44 10.87 5.41
C VAL A 404 1.38 10.53 3.93
N THR A 405 1.34 9.24 3.59
CA THR A 405 1.49 8.78 2.20
C THR A 405 0.42 7.77 1.80
N ASP A 406 -0.11 7.89 0.58
CA ASP A 406 -1.03 6.92 -0.03
C ASP A 406 -0.35 5.66 -0.57
N THR A 407 0.95 5.49 -0.27
CA THR A 407 1.76 4.32 -0.62
C THR A 407 2.14 3.50 0.63
N LEU A 408 2.90 2.42 0.45
CA LEU A 408 3.62 1.80 1.57
C LEU A 408 4.69 2.72 2.16
N ALA A 409 5.08 2.41 3.39
CA ALA A 409 6.17 3.07 4.08
C ALA A 409 7.52 2.91 3.35
N SER A 410 7.80 1.73 2.79
CA SER A 410 9.02 1.45 2.02
C SER A 410 9.14 2.33 0.78
N ALA A 411 8.04 2.54 0.06
CA ALA A 411 7.99 3.40 -1.12
C ALA A 411 8.19 4.90 -0.76
N ALA A 412 7.77 5.32 0.44
CA ALA A 412 7.99 6.67 0.95
C ALA A 412 9.35 6.85 1.66
N ARG A 413 10.14 5.79 1.82
CA ARG A 413 11.46 5.84 2.49
C ARG A 413 12.42 6.84 1.85
N PRO A 414 12.57 6.94 0.50
CA PRO A 414 13.45 7.93 -0.10
C PRO A 414 13.09 9.37 0.29
N LEU A 415 11.79 9.68 0.37
CA LEU A 415 11.32 10.98 0.86
C LEU A 415 11.68 11.16 2.34
N ALA A 416 11.40 10.16 3.19
CA ALA A 416 11.69 10.24 4.62
C ALA A 416 13.19 10.42 4.91
N GLU A 417 14.07 9.74 4.16
CA GLU A 417 15.52 9.88 4.26
C GLU A 417 16.01 11.27 3.86
N GLN A 418 15.43 11.88 2.82
CA GLN A 418 15.73 13.26 2.42
C GLN A 418 15.25 14.30 3.45
N LEU A 419 14.24 13.96 4.24
CA LEU A 419 13.71 14.80 5.32
C LEU A 419 14.46 14.63 6.65
N ALA A 420 15.16 13.51 6.85
CA ALA A 420 15.86 13.21 8.10
C ALA A 420 16.83 14.31 8.58
N PRO A 421 17.59 15.03 7.72
CA PRO A 421 18.42 16.15 8.17
C PRO A 421 17.63 17.35 8.71
N TYR A 422 16.34 17.47 8.37
CA TYR A 422 15.49 18.61 8.70
C TYR A 422 14.70 18.44 10.00
N ALA A 423 14.83 17.27 10.64
CA ALA A 423 14.28 16.95 11.95
C ALA A 423 15.41 16.73 12.96
N SER A 424 15.25 17.20 14.20
CA SER A 424 16.22 16.94 15.27
C SER A 424 15.94 15.67 16.07
N HIS A 425 14.72 15.11 15.98
CA HIS A 425 14.29 13.96 16.76
C HIS A 425 13.91 12.77 15.87
N ALA A 426 12.81 12.85 15.11
CA ALA A 426 12.34 11.73 14.29
C ALA A 426 11.64 12.17 12.98
N VAL A 427 11.69 11.29 11.97
CA VAL A 427 10.78 11.34 10.82
C VAL A 427 9.82 10.16 10.91
N HIS A 428 8.54 10.45 11.05
CA HIS A 428 7.47 9.47 11.13
C HIS A 428 6.85 9.23 9.75
N VAL A 429 6.60 7.98 9.39
CA VAL A 429 5.90 7.62 8.15
C VAL A 429 4.57 6.96 8.50
N VAL A 430 3.47 7.55 8.04
CA VAL A 430 2.09 7.07 8.23
C VAL A 430 1.55 6.63 6.86
N PRO A 431 1.59 5.32 6.52
CA PRO A 431 1.01 4.82 5.28
C PRO A 431 -0.52 4.78 5.34
N LEU A 432 -1.19 5.01 4.21
CA LEU A 432 -2.65 4.86 4.07
C LEU A 432 -3.08 3.49 3.51
N GLY A 433 -2.12 2.68 3.05
CA GLY A 433 -2.32 1.33 2.51
C GLY A 433 -2.23 0.21 3.56
N ALA A 434 -2.78 -0.95 3.22
CA ALA A 434 -3.09 -2.02 4.18
C ALA A 434 -1.86 -2.64 4.87
N GLU A 435 -1.95 -2.69 6.20
CA GLU A 435 -1.40 -3.74 7.05
C GLU A 435 -2.04 -5.11 6.68
N PRO A 436 -1.49 -6.24 7.16
CA PRO A 436 -1.95 -7.58 6.82
C PRO A 436 -3.48 -7.73 6.90
N ALA A 437 -4.09 -8.46 5.96
CA ALA A 437 -5.53 -8.70 5.97
C ALA A 437 -5.93 -9.46 7.23
N VAL A 438 -6.71 -8.81 8.11
CA VAL A 438 -7.09 -9.34 9.43
C VAL A 438 -8.07 -10.52 9.30
N ASP A 439 -8.89 -10.54 8.24
CA ASP A 439 -9.96 -11.52 7.99
C ASP A 439 -9.71 -12.40 6.74
N PHE A 440 -8.44 -12.69 6.44
CA PHE A 440 -8.07 -13.54 5.29
C PHE A 440 -7.76 -14.97 5.72
N GLY A 441 -8.30 -15.96 4.99
CA GLY A 441 -8.12 -17.38 5.32
C GLY A 441 -8.94 -17.85 6.55
N SER A 442 -8.86 -19.13 6.87
CA SER A 442 -9.64 -19.73 7.97
C SER A 442 -8.89 -19.97 9.27
N TYR A 443 -7.58 -19.72 9.31
CA TYR A 443 -6.82 -19.78 10.55
C TYR A 443 -7.10 -18.55 11.43
N PRO A 444 -7.12 -18.70 12.77
CA PRO A 444 -7.26 -17.57 13.67
C PRO A 444 -6.15 -16.51 13.50
N PRO A 445 -6.44 -15.21 13.68
CA PRO A 445 -5.42 -14.15 13.57
C PRO A 445 -4.25 -14.29 14.56
N HIS A 446 -4.47 -14.98 15.68
CA HIS A 446 -3.41 -15.28 16.65
C HIS A 446 -2.53 -16.47 16.23
N ASP A 447 -2.84 -17.17 15.15
CA ASP A 447 -2.03 -18.26 14.61
C ASP A 447 -1.18 -17.78 13.42
N VAL A 448 -1.68 -16.86 12.60
CA VAL A 448 -1.00 -16.38 11.39
C VAL A 448 -1.45 -14.96 11.00
N SER A 449 -0.53 -14.18 10.45
CA SER A 449 -0.82 -12.95 9.71
C SER A 449 -0.49 -13.15 8.23
N TRP A 450 -1.37 -12.67 7.35
CA TRP A 450 -1.24 -12.89 5.90
C TRP A 450 -0.65 -11.66 5.22
N LEU A 451 0.55 -11.81 4.66
CA LEU A 451 1.19 -10.80 3.81
C LEU A 451 0.81 -11.10 2.35
N LEU A 452 -0.49 -11.00 2.07
CA LEU A 452 -1.09 -11.29 0.77
C LEU A 452 -2.18 -10.26 0.47
N THR A 453 -2.30 -9.88 -0.78
CA THR A 453 -3.43 -9.07 -1.27
C THR A 453 -4.64 -9.98 -1.48
N ASP A 454 -5.79 -9.59 -0.92
CA ASP A 454 -7.03 -10.34 -1.09
C ASP A 454 -7.60 -10.14 -2.49
N LEU A 455 -7.67 -11.23 -3.27
CA LEU A 455 -8.24 -11.27 -4.62
C LEU A 455 -9.51 -12.12 -4.69
N SER A 456 -10.19 -12.36 -3.55
CA SER A 456 -11.33 -13.27 -3.46
C SER A 456 -12.48 -12.93 -4.43
N ASP A 457 -12.69 -11.64 -4.70
CA ASP A 457 -13.73 -11.16 -5.61
C ASP A 457 -13.29 -11.10 -7.09
N VAL A 458 -12.05 -11.47 -7.40
CA VAL A 458 -11.52 -11.47 -8.76
C VAL A 458 -11.66 -12.83 -9.41
N ASP A 459 -12.17 -12.88 -10.65
CA ASP A 459 -12.26 -14.10 -11.44
C ASP A 459 -10.88 -14.50 -11.98
N LEU A 460 -10.26 -15.52 -11.36
CA LEU A 460 -8.89 -15.97 -11.67
C LEU A 460 -8.83 -17.47 -12.01
N GLU A 461 -9.90 -18.19 -11.72
CA GLU A 461 -10.01 -19.63 -11.86
C GLU A 461 -10.27 -20.00 -13.30
N VAL A 462 -9.32 -20.72 -13.89
CA VAL A 462 -9.39 -21.12 -15.29
C VAL A 462 -9.37 -22.65 -15.37
N SER A 463 -10.15 -23.21 -16.30
CA SER A 463 -10.24 -24.65 -16.55
C SER A 463 -8.87 -25.22 -16.97
N THR A 464 -8.66 -26.53 -16.84
CA THR A 464 -7.36 -27.13 -17.19
C THR A 464 -7.04 -27.01 -18.68
N GLU A 465 -8.06 -27.15 -19.54
CA GLU A 465 -7.92 -27.08 -21.00
C GLU A 465 -7.57 -25.64 -21.44
N ASP A 466 -8.32 -24.66 -20.96
CA ASP A 466 -8.08 -23.24 -21.29
C ASP A 466 -6.75 -22.73 -20.74
N ARG A 467 -6.31 -23.23 -19.57
CA ARG A 467 -4.99 -22.87 -19.01
C ARG A 467 -3.85 -23.30 -19.93
N GLU A 468 -3.90 -24.52 -20.46
CA GLU A 468 -2.85 -25.03 -21.34
C GLU A 468 -2.77 -24.20 -22.64
N GLU A 469 -3.91 -23.81 -23.20
CA GLU A 469 -3.99 -22.93 -24.36
C GLU A 469 -3.42 -21.52 -24.08
N LEU A 470 -3.79 -20.91 -22.94
CA LEU A 470 -3.28 -19.59 -22.54
C LEU A 470 -1.76 -19.60 -22.27
N ILE A 471 -1.23 -20.69 -21.73
CA ILE A 471 0.20 -20.86 -21.51
C ILE A 471 0.96 -21.01 -22.84
N GLN A 472 0.41 -21.76 -23.80
CA GLN A 472 0.94 -21.82 -25.16
C GLN A 472 0.90 -20.46 -25.88
N GLY A 473 -0.06 -19.60 -25.52
CA GLY A 473 -0.16 -18.21 -25.94
C GLY A 473 0.80 -17.23 -25.26
N GLY A 474 1.66 -17.70 -24.35
CA GLY A 474 2.72 -16.90 -23.71
C GLY A 474 2.39 -16.39 -22.30
N ARG A 475 1.25 -16.77 -21.71
CA ARG A 475 0.85 -16.35 -20.37
C ARG A 475 1.56 -17.18 -19.28
N HIS A 476 1.97 -16.54 -18.19
CA HIS A 476 2.69 -17.25 -17.12
C HIS A 476 1.73 -18.01 -16.18
N TYR A 477 2.19 -19.17 -15.68
CA TYR A 477 1.42 -20.06 -14.79
C TYR A 477 0.90 -19.39 -13.51
N PHE A 478 1.58 -18.33 -13.06
CA PHE A 478 1.29 -17.64 -11.81
C PHE A 478 0.30 -16.49 -11.95
N GLU A 479 -0.22 -16.24 -13.15
CA GLU A 479 -1.25 -15.23 -13.39
C GLU A 479 -2.68 -15.79 -13.28
N MET A 480 -2.82 -17.11 -13.07
CA MET A 480 -4.08 -17.83 -13.12
C MET A 480 -4.16 -18.89 -12.03
N LEU A 481 -5.37 -19.14 -11.53
CA LEU A 481 -5.64 -20.19 -10.57
C LEU A 481 -6.29 -21.39 -11.26
N PRO A 482 -5.96 -22.63 -10.87
CA PRO A 482 -6.79 -23.77 -11.21
C PRO A 482 -8.12 -23.68 -10.46
N VAL A 483 -9.20 -24.14 -11.07
CA VAL A 483 -10.48 -24.38 -10.37
C VAL A 483 -10.22 -25.30 -9.18
N GLU A 484 -10.69 -24.87 -8.00
CA GLU A 484 -10.55 -25.64 -6.78
C GLU A 484 -11.56 -26.80 -6.77
N TYR A 485 -11.06 -28.01 -6.50
CA TYR A 485 -11.88 -29.23 -6.54
C TYR A 485 -12.28 -29.62 -5.12
N GLU A 486 -13.57 -29.89 -4.91
CA GLU A 486 -14.08 -30.43 -3.66
C GLU A 486 -13.85 -31.95 -3.61
N PRO A 487 -13.10 -32.48 -2.62
CA PRO A 487 -12.84 -33.91 -2.47
C PRO A 487 -14.13 -34.72 -2.35
N ASP A 488 -14.19 -35.89 -2.98
CA ASP A 488 -15.29 -36.84 -2.77
C ASP A 488 -15.18 -37.56 -1.41
N GLU A 489 -16.22 -38.28 -1.02
CA GLU A 489 -16.23 -39.01 0.27
C GLU A 489 -15.11 -40.06 0.38
N ALA A 490 -14.69 -40.67 -0.73
CA ALA A 490 -13.62 -41.66 -0.69
C ALA A 490 -12.27 -41.01 -0.39
N TYR A 491 -12.04 -39.81 -0.93
CA TYR A 491 -10.90 -38.98 -0.64
C TYR A 491 -10.91 -38.48 0.81
N LEU A 492 -12.06 -38.00 1.30
CA LEU A 492 -12.17 -37.56 2.71
C LEU A 492 -11.88 -38.70 3.69
N ARG A 493 -12.34 -39.92 3.41
CA ARG A 493 -11.97 -41.11 4.22
C ARG A 493 -10.46 -41.37 4.25
N LEU A 494 -9.80 -41.28 3.09
CA LEU A 494 -8.35 -41.42 3.01
C LEU A 494 -7.62 -40.35 3.83
N TYR A 495 -8.14 -39.12 3.83
CA TYR A 495 -7.62 -38.04 4.68
C TYR A 495 -7.81 -38.34 6.17
N ASP A 496 -9.01 -38.76 6.60
CA ASP A 496 -9.31 -39.02 8.01
C ASP A 496 -8.46 -40.19 8.56
N GLU A 497 -8.28 -41.25 7.77
CA GLU A 497 -7.39 -42.37 8.09
C GLU A 497 -5.93 -41.92 8.18
N ALA A 498 -5.46 -41.14 7.20
CA ALA A 498 -4.10 -40.60 7.22
C ALA A 498 -3.87 -39.69 8.43
N LEU A 499 -4.84 -38.85 8.78
CA LEU A 499 -4.77 -37.97 9.95
C LEU A 499 -4.67 -38.78 11.24
N ALA A 500 -5.54 -39.78 11.41
CA ALA A 500 -5.54 -40.63 12.60
C ALA A 500 -4.22 -41.40 12.77
N GLN A 501 -3.63 -41.87 11.67
CA GLN A 501 -2.38 -42.66 11.70
C GLN A 501 -1.13 -41.80 11.90
N ASN A 502 -1.08 -40.59 11.34
CA ASN A 502 0.16 -39.81 11.25
C ASN A 502 0.25 -38.65 12.25
N VAL A 503 -0.81 -38.30 12.99
CA VAL A 503 -0.84 -37.15 13.91
C VAL A 503 0.33 -37.14 14.90
N ALA A 504 0.66 -38.29 15.50
CA ALA A 504 1.75 -38.40 16.47
C ALA A 504 3.13 -38.22 15.82
N GLN A 505 3.30 -38.63 14.56
CA GLN A 505 4.55 -38.46 13.82
C GLN A 505 4.74 -37.00 13.39
N VAL A 506 3.67 -36.33 12.95
CA VAL A 506 3.66 -34.89 12.68
C VAL A 506 4.04 -34.11 13.94
N ALA A 507 3.43 -34.41 15.08
CA ALA A 507 3.75 -33.76 16.36
C ALA A 507 5.22 -33.90 16.76
N LYS A 508 5.80 -35.10 16.61
CA LYS A 508 7.24 -35.34 16.85
C LYS A 508 8.12 -34.56 15.87
N ALA A 509 7.74 -34.49 14.59
CA ALA A 509 8.49 -33.75 13.59
C ALA A 509 8.45 -32.23 13.86
N VAL A 510 7.32 -31.67 14.30
CA VAL A 510 7.20 -30.26 14.73
C VAL A 510 8.13 -30.00 15.91
N ALA A 511 8.11 -30.84 16.94
CA ALA A 511 8.95 -30.69 18.12
C ALA A 511 10.45 -30.79 17.78
N ALA A 512 10.83 -31.72 16.91
CA ALA A 512 12.20 -31.87 16.44
C ALA A 512 12.66 -30.67 15.60
N LEU A 513 11.81 -30.14 14.73
CA LEU A 513 12.08 -28.94 13.96
C LEU A 513 12.25 -27.72 14.88
N ALA A 514 11.31 -27.51 15.81
CA ALA A 514 11.38 -26.44 16.79
C ALA A 514 12.66 -26.50 17.63
N GLY A 515 13.11 -27.69 18.02
CA GLY A 515 14.38 -27.88 18.73
C GLY A 515 15.62 -27.47 17.90
N ARG A 516 15.62 -27.76 16.58
CA ARG A 516 16.67 -27.30 15.66
C ARG A 516 16.63 -25.78 15.48
N LEU A 517 15.44 -25.21 15.34
CA LEU A 517 15.25 -23.76 15.27
C LEU A 517 15.71 -23.07 16.55
N ASP A 518 15.40 -23.62 17.72
CA ASP A 518 15.89 -23.12 18.99
C ASP A 518 17.42 -23.12 19.03
N GLY A 519 18.04 -24.25 18.65
CA GLY A 519 19.49 -24.37 18.53
C GLY A 519 20.11 -23.29 17.64
N ARG A 520 19.46 -22.99 16.52
CA ARG A 520 19.90 -21.99 15.53
C ARG A 520 19.74 -20.55 16.02
N HIS A 521 18.64 -20.25 16.70
CA HIS A 521 18.28 -18.91 17.15
C HIS A 521 18.73 -18.59 18.59
N THR A 522 19.36 -19.55 19.29
CA THR A 522 19.85 -19.40 20.68
C THR A 522 20.75 -18.20 20.93
N THR A 523 21.46 -17.70 19.92
CA THR A 523 22.34 -16.53 20.02
C THR A 523 21.60 -15.21 20.23
N HIS A 524 20.28 -15.17 20.04
CA HIS A 524 19.48 -13.94 20.01
C HIS A 524 18.53 -13.76 21.20
N GLY A 525 18.45 -14.73 22.13
CA GLY A 525 17.62 -14.63 23.34
C GLY A 525 16.09 -14.70 23.12
N GLU A 526 15.62 -14.70 21.88
CA GLU A 526 14.20 -14.68 21.50
C GLU A 526 13.86 -15.82 20.52
N ALA A 527 12.56 -16.17 20.41
CA ALA A 527 12.08 -17.15 19.44
C ALA A 527 12.14 -16.60 18.00
N PRO A 528 12.20 -17.49 16.97
CA PRO A 528 12.21 -17.08 15.58
C PRO A 528 10.92 -16.35 15.17
N VAL A 529 11.04 -15.49 14.16
CA VAL A 529 9.91 -14.97 13.41
C VAL A 529 9.68 -15.94 12.24
N LEU A 530 8.56 -16.65 12.29
CA LEU A 530 8.21 -17.68 11.32
C LEU A 530 7.66 -17.02 10.05
N VAL A 531 8.29 -17.30 8.91
CA VAL A 531 7.90 -16.79 7.60
C VAL A 531 7.48 -17.99 6.74
N SER A 532 6.22 -18.38 6.81
CA SER A 532 5.77 -19.56 6.07
C SER A 532 5.49 -19.24 4.60
N LEU A 533 5.81 -20.20 3.74
CA LEU A 533 5.47 -20.13 2.33
C LEU A 533 3.99 -20.53 2.16
N ALA A 534 3.22 -19.69 1.47
CA ALA A 534 1.77 -19.85 1.35
C ALA A 534 1.34 -21.25 0.92
N ARG A 535 0.24 -21.72 1.53
CA ARG A 535 -0.33 -23.08 1.45
C ARG A 535 0.44 -24.14 2.22
N ALA A 536 1.53 -24.67 1.68
CA ALA A 536 2.15 -25.86 2.26
C ALA A 536 2.90 -25.55 3.57
N GLY A 537 3.47 -24.36 3.69
CA GLY A 537 4.16 -23.90 4.88
C GLY A 537 3.22 -23.39 5.97
N THR A 538 2.08 -22.79 5.60
CA THR A 538 1.18 -22.13 6.57
C THR A 538 0.75 -23.05 7.73
N PRO A 539 0.25 -24.29 7.49
CA PRO A 539 -0.10 -25.19 8.59
C PRO A 539 1.09 -25.51 9.49
N VAL A 540 2.30 -25.62 8.94
CA VAL A 540 3.52 -25.90 9.73
C VAL A 540 3.92 -24.69 10.56
N GLY A 541 3.83 -23.48 10.00
CA GLY A 541 4.03 -22.24 10.75
C GLY A 541 3.05 -22.09 11.91
N VAL A 542 1.76 -22.41 11.69
CA VAL A 542 0.74 -22.45 12.76
C VAL A 542 1.12 -23.46 13.84
N LEU A 543 1.51 -24.68 13.47
CA LEU A 543 1.91 -25.72 14.43
C LEU A 543 3.16 -25.33 15.23
N LEU A 544 4.16 -24.73 14.60
CA LEU A 544 5.35 -24.21 15.28
C LEU A 544 4.99 -23.08 16.24
N ARG A 545 4.14 -22.14 15.84
CA ARG A 545 3.67 -21.05 16.72
C ARG A 545 2.94 -21.59 17.94
N ARG A 546 2.01 -22.53 17.76
CA ARG A 546 1.29 -23.18 18.87
C ARG A 546 2.23 -23.99 19.78
N TRP A 547 3.25 -24.64 19.21
CA TRP A 547 4.29 -25.32 19.98
C TRP A 547 5.11 -24.37 20.86
N TYR A 548 5.47 -23.18 20.34
CA TYR A 548 6.16 -22.14 21.10
C TYR A 548 5.25 -21.51 22.16
N ALA A 549 4.00 -21.21 21.81
CA ALA A 549 3.00 -20.64 22.73
C ALA A 549 2.74 -21.53 23.94
N ARG A 550 2.70 -22.86 23.75
CA ARG A 550 2.60 -23.85 24.85
C ARG A 550 3.76 -23.77 25.85
N GLN A 551 4.90 -23.23 25.42
CA GLN A 551 6.09 -23.01 26.26
C GLN A 551 6.17 -21.56 26.79
N GLY A 552 5.12 -20.75 26.60
CA GLY A 552 5.09 -19.35 27.00
C GLY A 552 6.02 -18.45 26.18
N ARG A 553 6.39 -18.87 24.96
CA ARG A 553 7.28 -18.12 24.06
C ARG A 553 6.47 -17.58 22.89
N ASP A 554 6.65 -16.30 22.60
CA ASP A 554 6.02 -15.67 21.45
C ASP A 554 6.90 -15.85 20.21
N ALA A 555 6.34 -16.47 19.18
CA ALA A 555 6.96 -16.68 17.87
C ALA A 555 6.02 -16.12 16.80
N PRO A 556 6.16 -14.84 16.42
CA PRO A 556 5.33 -14.23 15.40
C PRO A 556 5.36 -15.06 14.11
N HIS A 557 4.21 -15.20 13.46
CA HIS A 557 4.07 -16.02 12.25
C HIS A 557 3.36 -15.24 11.14
N HIS A 558 4.08 -15.09 10.03
CA HIS A 558 3.63 -14.43 8.81
C HIS A 558 3.65 -15.41 7.65
N THR A 559 2.60 -15.42 6.83
CA THR A 559 2.60 -16.15 5.56
C THR A 559 2.92 -15.21 4.41
N VAL A 560 3.86 -15.60 3.55
CA VAL A 560 4.27 -14.84 2.36
C VAL A 560 4.09 -15.65 1.09
N SER A 561 4.00 -14.94 -0.02
CA SER A 561 4.00 -15.54 -1.35
C SER A 561 5.42 -15.84 -1.84
N ILE A 562 5.57 -17.02 -2.43
CA ILE A 562 6.67 -17.33 -3.36
C ILE A 562 6.09 -18.07 -4.55
N VAL A 563 6.56 -17.69 -5.74
CA VAL A 563 6.04 -18.19 -7.00
C VAL A 563 7.21 -18.72 -7.83
N ARG A 564 7.11 -19.97 -8.28
CA ARG A 564 8.14 -20.56 -9.14
C ARG A 564 8.28 -19.78 -10.44
N GLY A 565 9.47 -19.24 -10.71
CA GLY A 565 9.76 -18.38 -11.87
C GLY A 565 9.25 -16.94 -11.74
N GLY A 566 8.52 -16.62 -10.67
CA GLY A 566 8.10 -15.25 -10.30
C GLY A 566 8.83 -14.69 -9.08
N GLY A 567 9.60 -15.52 -8.36
CA GLY A 567 10.34 -15.12 -7.17
C GLY A 567 9.49 -15.04 -5.90
N ILE A 568 10.13 -14.59 -4.83
CA ILE A 568 9.49 -14.28 -3.55
C ILE A 568 8.91 -12.87 -3.59
N ASP A 569 7.82 -12.65 -2.88
CA ASP A 569 7.24 -11.32 -2.72
C ASP A 569 8.20 -10.39 -1.98
N THR A 570 8.83 -9.48 -2.73
CA THR A 570 9.82 -8.54 -2.19
C THR A 570 9.18 -7.49 -1.29
N VAL A 571 7.91 -7.13 -1.54
CA VAL A 571 7.16 -6.18 -0.72
C VAL A 571 6.90 -6.77 0.67
N ALA A 572 6.57 -8.07 0.73
CA ALA A 572 6.43 -8.78 1.99
C ALA A 572 7.77 -8.90 2.75
N LEU A 573 8.89 -9.11 2.04
CA LEU A 573 10.21 -9.12 2.66
C LEU A 573 10.61 -7.75 3.23
N ASP A 574 10.36 -6.67 2.50
CA ASP A 574 10.59 -5.31 2.99
C ASP A 574 9.79 -5.06 4.27
N TRP A 575 8.49 -5.38 4.26
CA TRP A 575 7.60 -5.21 5.40
C TRP A 575 8.09 -5.96 6.66
N LEU A 576 8.61 -7.18 6.48
CA LEU A 576 9.16 -8.00 7.55
C LEU A 576 10.48 -7.43 8.08
N LEU A 577 11.39 -7.03 7.22
CA LEU A 577 12.72 -6.51 7.60
C LEU A 577 12.66 -5.13 8.25
N GLU A 578 11.59 -4.37 8.01
CA GLU A 578 11.31 -3.13 8.73
C GLU A 578 10.90 -3.36 10.19
N ARG A 579 10.37 -4.54 10.52
CA ARG A 579 9.81 -4.87 11.84
C ARG A 579 10.67 -5.84 12.64
N TYR A 580 11.43 -6.69 11.96
CA TYR A 580 12.18 -7.76 12.57
C TYR A 580 13.63 -7.79 12.07
N PRO A 581 14.61 -8.05 12.96
CA PRO A 581 15.98 -8.33 12.54
C PRO A 581 16.04 -9.49 11.55
N ALA A 582 16.77 -9.32 10.45
CA ALA A 582 16.88 -10.31 9.38
C ALA A 582 17.31 -11.70 9.87
N GLN A 583 18.17 -11.76 10.89
CA GLN A 583 18.69 -12.99 11.48
C GLN A 583 17.62 -13.80 12.23
N ARG A 584 16.51 -13.16 12.62
CA ARG A 584 15.39 -13.83 13.29
C ARG A 584 14.36 -14.40 12.32
N LEU A 585 14.36 -13.96 11.07
CA LEU A 585 13.44 -14.46 10.07
C LEU A 585 13.80 -15.91 9.72
N GLN A 586 12.81 -16.79 9.79
CA GLN A 586 12.97 -18.20 9.45
C GLN A 586 11.91 -18.61 8.45
N PHE A 587 12.33 -18.90 7.21
CA PHE A 587 11.42 -19.45 6.21
C PHE A 587 10.97 -20.86 6.59
N VAL A 588 9.68 -21.16 6.42
CA VAL A 588 9.05 -22.43 6.79
C VAL A 588 8.21 -22.99 5.65
N ASP A 589 8.35 -24.29 5.37
CA ASP A 589 7.47 -25.04 4.46
C ASP A 589 7.08 -26.43 5.01
N GLY A 590 6.11 -27.07 4.37
CA GLY A 590 5.60 -28.39 4.74
C GLY A 590 6.55 -29.53 4.44
N TRP A 591 7.06 -29.59 3.21
CA TRP A 591 7.80 -30.75 2.73
C TRP A 591 8.69 -30.39 1.55
N THR A 592 9.87 -30.98 1.47
CA THR A 592 10.72 -30.90 0.28
C THR A 592 11.16 -32.29 -0.18
N GLY A 593 10.82 -32.62 -1.42
CA GLY A 593 11.22 -33.89 -2.05
C GLY A 593 12.56 -33.77 -2.74
N LYS A 594 12.62 -33.01 -3.83
CA LYS A 594 13.81 -32.88 -4.69
C LYS A 594 14.43 -31.47 -4.65
N GLY A 595 14.15 -30.72 -3.58
CA GLY A 595 14.71 -29.37 -3.37
C GLY A 595 14.30 -28.35 -4.43
N ALA A 596 13.08 -28.45 -4.99
CA ALA A 596 12.61 -27.48 -5.97
C ALA A 596 12.35 -26.11 -5.30
N ILE A 597 11.62 -26.11 -4.18
CA ILE A 597 11.30 -24.88 -3.45
C ILE A 597 12.52 -24.30 -2.71
N VAL A 598 13.44 -25.17 -2.24
CA VAL A 598 14.70 -24.76 -1.62
C VAL A 598 15.52 -23.90 -2.59
N ARG A 599 15.75 -24.41 -3.82
CA ARG A 599 16.48 -23.65 -4.85
C ARG A 599 15.76 -22.38 -5.29
N GLU A 600 14.44 -22.41 -5.39
CA GLU A 600 13.65 -21.21 -5.74
C GLU A 600 13.80 -20.13 -4.67
N LEU A 601 13.73 -20.51 -3.39
CA LEU A 601 13.89 -19.59 -2.27
C LEU A 601 15.31 -19.03 -2.21
N ASP A 602 16.34 -19.88 -2.38
CA ASP A 602 17.74 -19.44 -2.42
C ASP A 602 17.95 -18.40 -3.53
N ALA A 603 17.50 -18.70 -4.75
CA ALA A 603 17.62 -17.78 -5.88
C ALA A 603 16.85 -16.47 -5.65
N ALA A 604 15.64 -16.55 -5.09
CA ALA A 604 14.80 -15.38 -4.82
C ALA A 604 15.40 -14.48 -3.72
N VAL A 605 15.90 -15.07 -2.64
CA VAL A 605 16.55 -14.33 -1.55
C VAL A 605 17.89 -13.74 -2.00
N ASP A 606 18.67 -14.45 -2.81
CA ASP A 606 19.91 -13.90 -3.37
C ASP A 606 19.65 -12.72 -4.30
N ALA A 607 18.63 -12.81 -5.16
CA ALA A 607 18.20 -11.69 -6.00
C ALA A 607 17.71 -10.49 -5.17
N TYR A 608 16.98 -10.76 -4.08
CA TYR A 608 16.54 -9.73 -3.15
C TYR A 608 17.72 -9.07 -2.42
N ARG A 609 18.65 -9.84 -1.85
CA ARG A 609 19.86 -9.30 -1.20
C ARG A 609 20.72 -8.47 -2.16
N ALA A 610 20.81 -8.86 -3.43
CA ALA A 610 21.56 -8.12 -4.45
C ALA A 610 20.97 -6.72 -4.72
N SER A 611 19.65 -6.57 -4.58
CA SER A 611 18.94 -5.29 -4.74
C SER A 611 18.76 -4.50 -3.43
N HIS A 612 18.95 -5.13 -2.26
CA HIS A 612 18.69 -4.55 -0.94
C HIS A 612 19.92 -4.66 -0.01
N PRO A 613 20.82 -3.67 0.01
CA PRO A 613 22.08 -3.73 0.79
C PRO A 613 21.88 -3.98 2.29
N GLY A 614 20.76 -3.57 2.87
CA GLY A 614 20.42 -3.80 4.28
C GLY A 614 19.99 -5.24 4.61
N ALA A 615 19.70 -6.06 3.60
CA ALA A 615 19.19 -7.43 3.77
C ALA A 615 20.27 -8.51 3.81
N GLY A 616 21.57 -8.15 3.83
CA GLY A 616 22.67 -9.11 3.72
C GLY A 616 22.70 -10.22 4.78
N ALA A 617 22.04 -10.01 5.92
CA ALA A 617 21.92 -11.00 6.99
C ALA A 617 20.61 -11.84 6.96
N LEU A 618 19.70 -11.58 6.01
CA LEU A 618 18.56 -12.44 5.75
C LEU A 618 19.09 -13.81 5.33
N ASP A 619 18.58 -14.93 5.84
CA ASP A 619 19.05 -16.29 5.50
C ASP A 619 17.94 -17.07 4.80
N SER A 620 18.25 -17.65 3.63
CA SER A 620 17.31 -18.42 2.81
C SER A 620 17.12 -19.87 3.25
N THR A 621 17.85 -20.34 4.27
CA THR A 621 17.81 -21.74 4.73
C THR A 621 16.39 -22.14 5.12
N LEU A 622 15.73 -22.92 4.27
CA LEU A 622 14.34 -23.33 4.45
C LEU A 622 14.20 -24.34 5.58
N ALA A 623 13.32 -24.07 6.54
CA ALA A 623 12.90 -25.03 7.54
C ALA A 623 11.70 -25.85 7.02
N VAL A 624 11.78 -27.17 7.05
CA VAL A 624 10.69 -28.04 6.56
C VAL A 624 10.27 -29.07 7.59
N LEU A 625 9.00 -29.46 7.62
CA LEU A 625 8.56 -30.53 8.53
C LEU A 625 9.19 -31.88 8.15
N ALA A 626 9.24 -32.21 6.86
CA ALA A 626 9.86 -33.44 6.36
C ALA A 626 10.72 -33.19 5.10
N ASP A 627 11.90 -33.80 5.08
CA ASP A 627 12.88 -33.72 4.00
C ASP A 627 13.42 -35.10 3.61
N PRO A 628 12.63 -35.96 2.97
CA PRO A 628 13.14 -37.26 2.53
C PRO A 628 14.29 -37.14 1.51
N GLY A 629 14.38 -36.01 0.80
CA GLY A 629 15.41 -35.74 -0.19
C GLY A 629 16.77 -35.31 0.35
N ASP A 630 16.84 -34.95 1.64
CA ASP A 630 18.01 -34.38 2.30
C ASP A 630 18.55 -33.14 1.54
N CYS A 631 17.68 -32.13 1.41
CA CYS A 631 17.89 -30.87 0.70
C CYS A 631 18.18 -29.68 1.64
N THR A 632 17.83 -29.78 2.93
CA THR A 632 18.04 -28.70 3.92
C THR A 632 18.49 -29.26 5.27
N PRO A 633 19.40 -28.55 5.98
CA PRO A 633 19.81 -28.96 7.32
C PRO A 633 18.71 -28.71 8.38
N LEU A 634 17.69 -27.91 8.06
CA LEU A 634 16.58 -27.57 8.96
C LEU A 634 15.33 -28.37 8.59
N HIS A 635 15.26 -29.62 9.03
CA HIS A 635 14.09 -30.48 8.82
C HIS A 635 13.55 -31.03 10.15
N GLY A 636 12.29 -31.43 10.23
CA GLY A 636 11.77 -32.19 11.38
C GLY A 636 12.23 -33.65 11.33
N THR A 637 12.07 -34.28 10.17
CA THR A 637 12.45 -35.67 9.89
C THR A 637 12.96 -35.87 8.45
N LEU A 638 13.75 -36.92 8.24
CA LEU A 638 14.16 -37.41 6.91
C LEU A 638 13.29 -38.58 6.41
N GLU A 639 12.29 -38.98 7.20
CA GLU A 639 11.36 -40.05 6.83
C GLU A 639 10.36 -39.56 5.76
N ASP A 640 10.05 -40.43 4.81
CA ASP A 640 9.01 -40.19 3.80
C ASP A 640 7.69 -40.80 4.28
N PHE A 641 6.82 -39.96 4.82
CA PHE A 641 5.49 -40.35 5.29
C PHE A 641 4.43 -39.34 4.81
N LEU A 642 3.16 -39.74 4.87
CA LEU A 642 2.06 -38.87 4.43
C LEU A 642 1.76 -37.80 5.49
N ILE A 643 2.13 -36.55 5.19
CA ILE A 643 1.63 -35.40 5.96
C ILE A 643 0.17 -35.16 5.55
N PRO A 644 -0.82 -35.23 6.46
CA PRO A 644 -2.24 -35.15 6.10
C PRO A 644 -2.63 -33.86 5.36
N SER A 645 -1.98 -32.73 5.67
CA SER A 645 -2.17 -31.45 4.96
C SER A 645 -1.77 -31.51 3.48
N ALA A 646 -1.03 -32.54 3.06
CA ALA A 646 -0.71 -32.75 1.65
C ALA A 646 -1.88 -33.36 0.85
N CYS A 647 -2.82 -34.00 1.54
CA CYS A 647 -3.94 -34.68 0.92
C CYS A 647 -4.93 -33.69 0.33
N LEU A 648 -5.38 -32.70 1.09
CA LEU A 648 -6.39 -31.76 0.62
C LEU A 648 -5.74 -30.49 0.05
N ASN A 649 -6.50 -29.68 -0.67
CA ASN A 649 -6.00 -28.43 -1.25
C ASN A 649 -6.16 -27.28 -0.25
N SER A 650 -6.83 -26.21 -0.64
CA SER A 650 -7.15 -25.06 0.18
C SER A 650 -7.89 -25.48 1.46
N THR A 651 -8.75 -26.52 1.38
CA THR A 651 -9.54 -27.06 2.50
C THR A 651 -8.75 -27.69 3.65
N VAL A 652 -7.42 -27.74 3.59
CA VAL A 652 -6.58 -28.06 4.77
C VAL A 652 -5.42 -27.06 4.94
N SER A 653 -5.45 -25.98 4.18
CA SER A 653 -4.42 -24.94 4.16
C SER A 653 -5.03 -23.54 4.25
N GLY A 654 -5.99 -23.38 5.16
CA GLY A 654 -6.58 -22.09 5.50
C GLY A 654 -7.62 -21.57 4.51
N LEU A 655 -8.17 -22.42 3.64
CA LEU A 655 -9.02 -22.04 2.50
C LEU A 655 -8.39 -21.03 1.53
N VAL A 656 -7.06 -20.93 1.52
CA VAL A 656 -6.33 -20.01 0.65
C VAL A 656 -5.92 -20.69 -0.65
N SER A 657 -6.05 -19.97 -1.76
CA SER A 657 -5.60 -20.39 -3.09
C SER A 657 -4.07 -20.49 -3.18
N ARG A 658 -3.55 -20.83 -4.36
CA ARG A 658 -2.15 -20.51 -4.65
C ARG A 658 -1.98 -19.01 -4.76
N THR A 659 -0.76 -18.52 -4.57
CA THR A 659 -0.49 -17.10 -4.76
C THR A 659 -0.34 -16.77 -6.24
N VAL A 660 -0.69 -15.54 -6.57
CA VAL A 660 -0.79 -15.00 -7.93
C VAL A 660 -0.01 -13.69 -7.96
N TYR A 661 0.71 -13.46 -9.06
CA TYR A 661 1.31 -12.17 -9.35
C TYR A 661 0.82 -11.67 -10.70
N ARG A 662 0.08 -10.56 -10.67
CA ARG A 662 -0.54 -9.91 -11.84
C ARG A 662 -0.45 -8.41 -11.68
N ALA A 663 0.40 -7.77 -12.48
CA ALA A 663 0.67 -6.33 -12.38
C ALA A 663 -0.57 -5.44 -12.67
N ASP A 664 -1.60 -5.99 -13.31
CA ASP A 664 -2.87 -5.30 -13.56
C ASP A 664 -3.87 -5.39 -12.39
N LEU A 665 -3.66 -6.31 -11.45
CA LEU A 665 -4.47 -6.47 -10.23
C LEU A 665 -3.74 -6.04 -8.96
N ILE A 666 -2.40 -6.03 -9.02
CA ILE A 666 -1.51 -5.82 -7.88
C ILE A 666 -0.66 -4.59 -8.20
N GLY A 667 -1.01 -3.48 -7.57
CA GLY A 667 -0.34 -2.20 -7.73
C GLY A 667 1.02 -2.13 -7.01
N PRO A 668 1.80 -1.07 -7.28
CA PRO A 668 3.06 -0.82 -6.57
C PRO A 668 2.88 -0.80 -5.05
N GLY A 669 3.71 -1.55 -4.33
CA GLY A 669 3.61 -1.67 -2.88
C GLY A 669 2.44 -2.54 -2.38
N GLN A 670 1.79 -3.33 -3.23
CA GLN A 670 0.90 -4.38 -2.75
C GLN A 670 1.64 -5.72 -2.67
N PHE A 671 1.27 -6.56 -1.71
CA PHE A 671 1.73 -7.93 -1.66
C PHE A 671 1.21 -8.71 -2.87
N HIS A 672 1.87 -9.81 -3.22
CA HIS A 672 1.33 -10.80 -4.13
C HIS A 672 -0.06 -11.25 -3.65
N GLY A 673 -0.93 -11.60 -4.60
CA GLY A 673 -2.33 -11.84 -4.30
C GLY A 673 -2.66 -13.30 -4.04
N ALA A 674 -3.77 -13.55 -3.36
CA ALA A 674 -4.40 -14.87 -3.25
C ALA A 674 -5.91 -14.72 -3.03
N LYS A 675 -6.68 -15.78 -3.27
CA LYS A 675 -8.11 -15.85 -2.96
C LYS A 675 -8.34 -16.61 -1.67
N PHE A 676 -9.32 -16.17 -0.89
CA PHE A 676 -9.91 -16.88 0.22
C PHE A 676 -11.23 -17.53 -0.22
N TYR A 677 -11.28 -18.86 -0.23
CA TYR A 677 -12.44 -19.63 -0.67
C TYR A 677 -13.47 -19.79 0.47
N SER A 678 -14.05 -18.69 0.93
CA SER A 678 -15.05 -18.67 2.00
C SER A 678 -16.26 -19.58 1.71
N HIS A 679 -16.64 -19.74 0.44
CA HIS A 679 -17.72 -20.63 0.01
C HIS A 679 -17.45 -22.13 0.24
N LEU A 680 -16.19 -22.53 0.52
CA LEU A 680 -15.80 -23.90 0.87
C LEU A 680 -15.70 -24.10 2.39
N ALA A 681 -16.18 -23.16 3.21
CA ALA A 681 -16.11 -23.24 4.67
C ALA A 681 -16.75 -24.50 5.25
N HIS A 682 -17.78 -25.06 4.62
CA HIS A 682 -18.41 -26.32 5.04
C HIS A 682 -17.49 -27.54 4.90
N ALA A 683 -16.49 -27.45 4.03
CA ALA A 683 -15.52 -28.52 3.74
C ALA A 683 -14.14 -28.25 4.38
N ASP A 684 -14.00 -27.20 5.20
CA ASP A 684 -12.72 -26.83 5.78
C ASP A 684 -12.27 -27.80 6.90
N ARG A 685 -11.07 -28.34 6.74
CA ARG A 685 -10.37 -29.24 7.66
C ARG A 685 -9.10 -28.60 8.24
N SER A 686 -8.84 -27.31 7.94
CA SER A 686 -7.60 -26.62 8.29
C SER A 686 -7.38 -26.52 9.80
N ASN A 687 -8.40 -26.06 10.54
CA ASN A 687 -8.34 -25.96 12.00
C ASN A 687 -8.34 -27.34 12.67
N GLU A 688 -9.20 -28.28 12.21
CA GLU A 688 -9.19 -29.66 12.74
C GLU A 688 -7.80 -30.30 12.62
N PHE A 689 -7.14 -30.15 11.48
CA PHE A 689 -5.79 -30.67 11.27
C PHE A 689 -4.82 -30.15 12.33
N VAL A 690 -4.74 -28.82 12.50
CA VAL A 690 -3.78 -28.21 13.42
C VAL A 690 -4.16 -28.47 14.88
N ASP A 691 -5.45 -28.52 15.20
CA ASP A 691 -5.96 -28.82 16.54
C ASP A 691 -5.58 -30.24 16.96
N ARG A 692 -5.85 -31.25 16.12
CA ARG A 692 -5.52 -32.65 16.43
C ARG A 692 -4.03 -32.89 16.62
N VAL A 693 -3.18 -32.23 15.82
CA VAL A 693 -1.72 -32.28 16.00
C VAL A 693 -1.29 -31.56 17.27
N THR A 694 -1.92 -30.42 17.58
CA THR A 694 -1.65 -29.65 18.80
C THR A 694 -2.01 -30.46 20.05
N ASP A 695 -3.11 -31.20 20.05
CA ASP A 695 -3.50 -32.10 21.14
C ASP A 695 -2.43 -33.18 21.38
N ALA A 696 -1.87 -33.74 20.30
CA ALA A 696 -0.80 -34.73 20.37
C ALA A 696 0.53 -34.18 20.92
N PHE A 697 0.71 -32.85 21.03
CA PHE A 697 1.88 -32.27 21.70
C PHE A 697 1.96 -32.65 23.18
N ALA A 698 0.85 -33.02 23.82
CA ALA A 698 0.86 -33.48 25.22
C ALA A 698 1.74 -34.72 25.44
N ASP A 699 1.87 -35.58 24.42
CA ASP A 699 2.64 -36.82 24.48
C ASP A 699 4.09 -36.66 23.99
N VAL A 700 4.47 -35.45 23.53
CA VAL A 700 5.80 -35.15 23.03
C VAL A 700 6.60 -34.36 24.08
N ARG A 701 7.68 -34.94 24.58
CA ARG A 701 8.55 -34.24 25.54
C ARG A 701 9.39 -33.18 24.82
N PRO A 702 9.39 -31.91 25.27
CA PRO A 702 10.31 -30.92 24.76
C PRO A 702 11.76 -31.26 25.13
N ALA A 703 12.71 -30.81 24.33
CA ALA A 703 14.12 -30.91 24.69
C ALA A 703 14.38 -30.12 25.97
N SER A 704 15.13 -30.69 26.92
CA SER A 704 15.41 -30.07 28.22
C SER A 704 16.30 -28.83 28.13
N ARG A 705 17.05 -28.68 27.03
CA ARG A 705 17.84 -27.49 26.73
C ARG A 705 18.12 -27.40 25.22
N PRO A 706 18.08 -26.21 24.61
CA PRO A 706 18.53 -26.04 23.23
C PRO A 706 20.02 -26.38 23.11
N THR A 707 20.37 -27.31 22.24
CA THR A 707 21.76 -27.51 21.80
C THR A 707 22.04 -26.58 20.63
N PRO A 708 23.18 -25.86 20.61
CA PRO A 708 23.58 -25.04 19.47
C PRO A 708 23.48 -25.84 18.17
N PHE A 709 22.78 -25.28 17.19
CA PHE A 709 22.59 -25.94 15.91
C PHE A 709 23.89 -25.91 15.11
N THR A 710 24.36 -27.09 14.70
CA THR A 710 25.46 -27.24 13.75
C THR A 710 24.89 -27.79 12.45
N PRO A 711 24.81 -27.00 11.36
CA PRO A 711 24.25 -27.47 10.11
C PRO A 711 25.14 -28.57 9.51
N ALA A 712 24.53 -29.70 9.16
CA ALA A 712 25.15 -30.70 8.29
C ALA A 712 24.96 -30.31 6.83
N GLU A 713 25.92 -30.58 5.95
CA GLU A 713 25.73 -30.35 4.52
C GLU A 713 24.68 -31.33 3.96
N PRO A 714 23.62 -30.84 3.28
CA PRO A 714 22.63 -31.70 2.65
C PRO A 714 23.24 -32.55 1.54
N THR A 715 22.90 -33.84 1.47
CA THR A 715 23.44 -34.75 0.44
C THR A 715 22.75 -34.63 -0.92
N TRP A 716 21.57 -34.00 -0.98
CA TRP A 716 20.75 -33.92 -2.20
C TRP A 716 20.42 -35.29 -2.82
N ARG A 717 20.41 -36.36 -2.01
CA ARG A 717 20.12 -37.73 -2.46
C ARG A 717 18.80 -37.85 -3.21
N GLY A 718 17.84 -37.00 -2.88
CA GLY A 718 16.55 -36.94 -3.56
C GLY A 718 16.63 -36.51 -5.01
N TRP A 719 17.45 -35.50 -5.31
CA TRP A 719 17.68 -35.04 -6.68
C TRP A 719 18.40 -36.12 -7.52
N ALA A 720 19.45 -36.71 -6.96
CA ALA A 720 20.19 -37.79 -7.60
C ALA A 720 19.29 -39.01 -7.92
N ALA A 721 18.37 -39.35 -7.01
CA ALA A 721 17.41 -40.42 -7.25
C ALA A 721 16.40 -40.07 -8.36
N VAL A 722 15.95 -38.82 -8.43
CA VAL A 722 15.07 -38.36 -9.52
C VAL A 722 15.77 -38.43 -10.87
N GLU A 723 17.04 -38.00 -10.96
CA GLU A 723 17.84 -38.09 -12.19
C GLU A 723 18.05 -39.54 -12.62
N LYS A 724 18.42 -40.41 -11.67
CA LYS A 724 18.60 -41.85 -11.91
C LYS A 724 17.31 -42.47 -12.45
N VAL A 725 16.19 -42.27 -11.77
CA VAL A 725 14.89 -42.81 -12.17
C VAL A 725 14.49 -42.29 -13.55
N ALA A 726 14.63 -40.98 -13.79
CA ALA A 726 14.30 -40.37 -15.07
C ALA A 726 15.12 -40.99 -16.22
N ALA A 727 16.42 -41.19 -16.03
CA ALA A 727 17.30 -41.83 -17.00
C ALA A 727 16.92 -43.30 -17.25
N GLU A 728 16.63 -44.08 -16.20
CA GLU A 728 16.26 -45.49 -16.30
C GLU A 728 14.93 -45.72 -17.03
N VAL A 729 13.97 -44.81 -16.86
CA VAL A 729 12.63 -44.93 -17.46
C VAL A 729 12.45 -44.10 -18.75
N GLY A 730 13.48 -43.38 -19.19
CA GLY A 730 13.46 -42.59 -20.43
C GLY A 730 12.58 -41.33 -20.36
N ILE A 731 12.58 -40.63 -19.23
CA ILE A 731 11.87 -39.34 -19.05
C ILE A 731 12.87 -38.19 -19.13
N ASP A 732 12.74 -37.32 -20.13
CA ASP A 732 13.61 -36.13 -20.26
C ASP A 732 13.21 -35.01 -19.29
N ASN A 733 11.91 -34.88 -18.99
CA ASN A 733 11.41 -33.83 -18.10
C ASN A 733 11.29 -34.33 -16.67
N LEU A 734 12.25 -33.97 -15.82
CA LEU A 734 12.29 -34.33 -14.39
C LEU A 734 11.03 -33.89 -13.60
N ASN A 735 10.20 -32.98 -14.12
CA ASN A 735 8.92 -32.62 -13.47
C ASN A 735 7.86 -33.74 -13.54
N LEU A 736 8.05 -34.73 -14.41
CA LEU A 736 7.18 -35.91 -14.53
C LEU A 736 7.50 -37.00 -13.50
N VAL A 737 8.65 -36.87 -12.80
CA VAL A 737 9.03 -37.72 -11.67
C VAL A 737 8.63 -37.02 -10.37
N LYS A 738 7.71 -37.63 -9.63
CA LYS A 738 7.07 -37.07 -8.43
C LYS A 738 7.43 -37.90 -7.20
N PRO A 739 8.56 -37.58 -6.55
CA PRO A 739 9.05 -38.38 -5.42
C PRO A 739 8.29 -38.08 -4.13
N GLY A 740 8.11 -39.09 -3.30
CA GLY A 740 7.51 -38.97 -1.97
C GLY A 740 6.07 -39.44 -1.90
N VAL A 741 5.63 -39.84 -0.71
CA VAL A 741 4.27 -40.34 -0.46
C VAL A 741 3.23 -39.29 -0.84
N GLY A 742 3.37 -38.04 -0.36
CA GLY A 742 2.41 -36.97 -0.62
C GLY A 742 2.28 -36.59 -2.10
N GLU A 743 3.39 -36.45 -2.82
CA GLU A 743 3.37 -36.14 -4.25
C GLU A 743 2.80 -37.31 -5.08
N THR A 744 3.12 -38.54 -4.71
CA THR A 744 2.58 -39.75 -5.37
C THR A 744 1.07 -39.86 -5.17
N THR A 745 0.57 -39.58 -3.95
CA THR A 745 -0.87 -39.48 -3.68
C THR A 745 -1.53 -38.44 -4.60
N ARG A 746 -0.94 -37.24 -4.74
CA ARG A 746 -1.48 -36.19 -5.64
C ARG A 746 -1.47 -36.60 -7.11
N VAL A 747 -0.44 -37.31 -7.56
CA VAL A 747 -0.40 -37.87 -8.92
C VAL A 747 -1.54 -38.84 -9.13
N LEU A 748 -1.72 -39.78 -8.19
CA LEU A 748 -2.78 -40.79 -8.26
C LEU A 748 -4.17 -40.18 -8.18
N LEU A 749 -4.35 -39.02 -7.55
CA LEU A 749 -5.66 -38.39 -7.42
C LEU A 749 -5.97 -37.39 -8.54
N ARG A 750 -4.95 -36.77 -9.16
CA ARG A 750 -5.14 -35.56 -9.98
C ARG A 750 -4.40 -35.54 -11.31
N ARG A 751 -3.62 -36.58 -11.62
CA ARG A 751 -2.86 -36.69 -12.87
C ARG A 751 -3.11 -38.03 -13.54
N VAL A 752 -2.42 -38.27 -14.65
CA VAL A 752 -2.40 -39.56 -15.36
C VAL A 752 -1.06 -40.26 -15.06
N PRO A 753 -0.97 -41.01 -13.94
CA PRO A 753 0.18 -41.86 -13.69
C PRO A 753 0.25 -43.00 -14.70
N TRP A 754 1.47 -43.42 -15.04
CA TRP A 754 1.67 -44.65 -15.81
C TRP A 754 2.39 -45.74 -15.01
N GLN A 755 3.09 -45.39 -13.93
CA GLN A 755 3.76 -46.35 -13.04
C GLN A 755 4.06 -45.70 -11.68
N ILE A 756 4.01 -46.51 -10.61
CA ILE A 756 4.47 -46.14 -9.27
C ILE A 756 5.67 -47.00 -8.91
N LEU A 757 6.76 -46.38 -8.48
CA LEU A 757 7.92 -47.06 -7.93
C LEU A 757 7.82 -47.09 -6.41
N VAL A 758 8.05 -48.24 -5.81
CA VAL A 758 8.01 -48.45 -4.35
C VAL A 758 9.40 -48.93 -3.91
N ARG A 759 9.88 -48.41 -2.78
CA ARG A 759 11.13 -48.91 -2.20
C ARG A 759 10.98 -50.39 -1.85
N ALA A 760 11.96 -51.19 -2.25
CA ALA A 760 11.99 -52.62 -1.97
C ALA A 760 11.72 -52.92 -0.48
N GLY A 761 10.77 -53.81 -0.21
CA GLY A 761 10.37 -54.20 1.14
C GLY A 761 9.22 -53.39 1.75
N LEU A 762 8.70 -52.37 1.05
CA LEU A 762 7.52 -51.62 1.50
C LEU A 762 6.19 -52.09 0.89
N ARG A 763 6.20 -53.02 -0.07
CA ARG A 763 4.95 -53.59 -0.61
C ARG A 763 4.13 -54.25 0.51
N GLY A 764 2.86 -53.88 0.62
CA GLY A 764 1.98 -54.31 1.70
C GLY A 764 2.24 -53.67 3.07
N ASP A 765 3.16 -52.71 3.17
CA ASP A 765 3.38 -51.94 4.40
C ASP A 765 2.23 -50.94 4.63
N ALA A 766 1.82 -50.79 5.90
CA ALA A 766 0.73 -49.90 6.28
C ALA A 766 0.98 -48.43 5.89
N SER A 767 2.24 -47.98 5.86
CA SER A 767 2.65 -46.61 5.53
C SER A 767 2.38 -46.19 4.08
N ILE A 768 2.21 -47.17 3.17
CA ILE A 768 1.91 -46.92 1.75
C ILE A 768 0.61 -47.59 1.29
N ALA A 769 -0.17 -48.15 2.20
CA ALA A 769 -1.39 -48.89 1.87
C ALA A 769 -2.38 -48.07 1.02
N HIS A 770 -2.49 -46.76 1.28
CA HIS A 770 -3.32 -45.86 0.49
C HIS A 770 -2.80 -45.69 -0.95
N ILE A 771 -1.48 -45.68 -1.16
CA ILE A 771 -0.88 -45.63 -2.51
C ILE A 771 -1.22 -46.89 -3.28
N GLU A 772 -1.08 -48.05 -2.65
CA GLU A 772 -1.37 -49.34 -3.31
C GLU A 772 -2.85 -49.46 -3.67
N SER A 773 -3.75 -49.05 -2.75
CA SER A 773 -5.19 -49.01 -2.98
C SER A 773 -5.56 -48.09 -4.15
N LEU A 774 -5.01 -46.85 -4.18
CA LEU A 774 -5.25 -45.90 -5.27
C LEU A 774 -4.67 -46.39 -6.61
N ALA A 775 -3.47 -46.97 -6.60
CA ALA A 775 -2.85 -47.52 -7.80
C ALA A 775 -3.66 -48.70 -8.36
N GLN A 776 -4.15 -49.59 -7.49
CA GLN A 776 -5.02 -50.71 -7.88
C GLN A 776 -6.33 -50.20 -8.49
N ALA A 777 -6.99 -49.23 -7.85
CA ALA A 777 -8.23 -48.65 -8.33
C ALA A 777 -8.11 -48.01 -9.72
N ARG A 778 -6.92 -47.45 -10.04
CA ARG A 778 -6.64 -46.80 -11.33
C ARG A 778 -5.92 -47.70 -12.34
N GLY A 779 -5.67 -48.97 -12.00
CA GLY A 779 -4.95 -49.91 -12.85
C GLY A 779 -3.50 -49.49 -13.14
N VAL A 780 -2.86 -48.77 -12.22
CA VAL A 780 -1.48 -48.29 -12.35
C VAL A 780 -0.53 -49.35 -11.79
N PRO A 781 0.47 -49.81 -12.56
CA PRO A 781 1.44 -50.80 -12.08
C PRO A 781 2.30 -50.22 -10.95
N VAL A 782 2.53 -51.05 -9.93
CA VAL A 782 3.39 -50.76 -8.78
C VAL A 782 4.61 -51.67 -8.85
N VAL A 783 5.82 -51.08 -8.91
CA VAL A 783 7.08 -51.79 -9.13
C VAL A 783 8.04 -51.53 -7.98
N GLU A 784 8.63 -52.58 -7.42
CA GLU A 784 9.67 -52.44 -6.41
C GLU A 784 11.03 -52.08 -7.02
N VAL A 785 11.71 -51.13 -6.39
CA VAL A 785 13.04 -50.66 -6.79
C VAL A 785 13.94 -50.60 -5.56
N SER A 786 15.19 -51.09 -5.69
CA SER A 786 16.18 -51.01 -4.62
C SER A 786 16.70 -49.57 -4.47
N ASP A 787 17.18 -49.23 -3.28
CA ASP A 787 17.95 -48.00 -3.01
C ASP A 787 17.21 -46.68 -3.31
N LEU A 788 15.89 -46.63 -3.17
CA LEU A 788 15.13 -45.39 -3.27
C LEU A 788 15.18 -44.58 -1.95
N PRO A 789 15.55 -43.27 -1.98
CA PRO A 789 15.51 -42.41 -0.78
C PRO A 789 14.08 -42.04 -0.36
N TYR A 790 13.09 -42.33 -1.20
CA TYR A 790 11.66 -42.17 -0.94
C TYR A 790 10.98 -43.53 -0.71
N ALA A 791 9.87 -43.56 0.01
CA ALA A 791 9.03 -44.73 0.13
C ALA A 791 8.38 -45.07 -1.21
N VAL A 792 7.93 -44.04 -1.94
CA VAL A 792 7.32 -44.16 -3.26
C VAL A 792 7.69 -43.02 -4.20
N ILE A 793 7.61 -43.26 -5.52
CA ILE A 793 7.74 -42.26 -6.58
C ILE A 793 6.63 -42.47 -7.60
N GLY A 794 5.84 -41.44 -7.88
CA GLY A 794 4.85 -41.44 -8.96
C GLY A 794 5.45 -40.96 -10.28
N LEU A 795 5.23 -41.72 -11.37
CA LEU A 795 5.63 -41.32 -12.72
C LEU A 795 4.41 -40.87 -13.53
N ILE A 796 4.44 -39.64 -14.01
CA ILE A 796 3.39 -39.05 -14.86
C ILE A 796 3.69 -39.41 -16.32
N ARG A 797 2.65 -39.78 -17.09
CA ARG A 797 2.80 -40.07 -18.52
C ARG A 797 3.25 -38.80 -19.27
N PRO A 798 4.33 -38.84 -20.07
CA PRO A 798 4.66 -37.76 -20.98
C PRO A 798 3.52 -37.58 -21.99
N VAL A 799 3.13 -36.33 -22.24
CA VAL A 799 2.21 -36.02 -23.34
C VAL A 799 3.04 -36.07 -24.63
N THR A 800 2.81 -37.06 -25.48
CA THR A 800 3.45 -37.16 -26.81
C THR A 800 2.80 -36.24 -27.83
#